data_AF-A0A0N1LP00-F1
#
_entry.id   AF-A0A0N1LP00-F1
#
_cell.length_a   1.000
_cell.length_b   1.000
_cell.length_c   1.000
_cell.angle_alpha   90.00
_cell.angle_beta   90.00
_cell.angle_gamma   90.00
#
_symmetry.space_group_name_H-M   'P 1'
#
loop_
_entity.id
_entity.type
_entity.pdbx_description
1 polymer ?
#
loop_
_entity_poly.entity_id
_entity_poly.type
_entity_poly.pdbx_seq_one_letter_code
_entity_poly.pdbx_strand_id
1 'polypeptide(L)'
;MSKLVAAYPSQLVVRPGEDVAFHVHAEQPLTCVVDLVRVVQGDPALPLDLPQVEAPFAGQLDVGPQPIAAGSFAELVPEAPSALAEWSIALALQPTVPGSGAEGFLALLDEGGEPVLQLLLDEEGRPMVQVEMLGGMAELALPLRLPHHRWTLLTLSGHTGGLRLGARILSEGPADHAGEAERAVLASLPPLRLERLLLARGHRKGRSFDGKLDAIRMLSRCADREALEALVLDPAPSDPALAAAIDFAEGTGSPAVHSSTGPRWSGETHNLPSRGVKGVRWDGTCHDWRLAPAHYGAAHFRSDNIYDMGWAPSFTWTVPADLRSGAYAARFTDPDGGRAYATVFVEPAGACHDTVFLASTATYLAYANETVSLRLTEMLYGVLPPVPDELVPLLAHPEFGTSLYEHHADGSGVRTSSWLRPLFNLRPETRMWSFNADTAITSWLEQVAPGYDTVTDHGLHARGVAALEGARVVVTGTHPEYVSDEILDGLEAFLARGGRLIYMGGNGFYWRTAFSAHYPAAIEIRRAEDGTRAWVETPGEYVQEFDGRLGGLWRRCGRPPNRLVGVGFAAQGFLTGAAYRRQPAAADPRAAFIVEGVTGDLIGAHGARGGGAASEEIDRWDPALGSPPHALVLASSEGHGPDMLKVNEEFSATMPYLQDADVRADLTFFETQGGGAVFSTGSIGWAGALATDGFDNDVARITGNVLGRFRDPAPFAWPQGEG
;
A
#
# COMPACT_ATOMS: atom_id res chain seq x y z
N MET A 1 3.55 -21.79 24.86
CA MET A 1 3.81 -20.51 24.17
C MET A 1 4.15 -20.89 22.75
N SER A 2 3.35 -20.46 21.78
CA SER A 2 3.63 -20.71 20.36
C SER A 2 4.98 -20.07 20.02
N LYS A 3 5.81 -20.72 19.20
CA LYS A 3 7.06 -20.15 18.69
C LYS A 3 6.75 -19.56 17.33
N LEU A 4 6.55 -18.25 17.23
CA LEU A 4 6.24 -17.66 15.94
C LEU A 4 7.45 -17.77 15.00
N VAL A 5 7.23 -18.36 13.83
CA VAL A 5 8.12 -18.28 12.67
C VAL A 5 7.49 -17.33 11.66
N ALA A 6 8.28 -16.39 11.14
CA ALA A 6 7.85 -15.43 10.15
C ALA A 6 8.91 -15.33 9.04
N ALA A 7 8.47 -15.14 7.80
CA ALA A 7 9.37 -15.09 6.65
C ALA A 7 8.87 -14.14 5.56
N TYR A 8 9.79 -13.62 4.77
CA TYR A 8 9.48 -12.89 3.54
C TYR A 8 10.60 -13.06 2.49
N PRO A 9 10.28 -12.93 1.19
CA PRO A 9 11.28 -12.93 0.14
C PRO A 9 11.83 -11.52 -0.14
N SER A 10 13.06 -11.43 -0.63
CA SER A 10 13.65 -10.16 -1.11
C SER A 10 12.97 -9.62 -2.37
N GLN A 11 12.27 -10.47 -3.12
CA GLN A 11 11.49 -10.11 -4.31
C GLN A 11 10.15 -10.83 -4.29
N LEU A 12 9.07 -10.08 -4.52
CA LEU A 12 7.73 -10.64 -4.67
C LEU A 12 7.53 -11.30 -6.04
N VAL A 13 8.14 -10.74 -7.08
CA VAL A 13 7.99 -11.15 -8.47
C VAL A 13 9.37 -11.42 -9.07
N VAL A 14 9.54 -12.59 -9.67
CA VAL A 14 10.80 -13.06 -10.26
C VAL A 14 10.55 -13.75 -11.59
N ARG A 15 11.59 -13.93 -12.38
CA ARG A 15 11.60 -14.68 -13.64
C ARG A 15 12.68 -15.77 -13.58
N PRO A 16 12.58 -16.83 -14.41
CA PRO A 16 13.62 -17.85 -14.49
C PRO A 16 15.03 -17.27 -14.67
N GLY A 17 15.97 -17.74 -13.83
CA GLY A 17 17.35 -17.26 -13.76
C GLY A 17 17.60 -16.11 -12.78
N GLU A 18 16.58 -15.51 -12.20
CA GLU A 18 16.74 -14.49 -11.16
C GLU A 18 16.92 -15.10 -9.76
N ASP A 19 17.54 -14.34 -8.87
CA ASP A 19 17.82 -14.75 -7.49
C ASP A 19 16.82 -14.12 -6.52
N VAL A 20 16.33 -14.93 -5.58
CA VAL A 20 15.52 -14.47 -4.44
C VAL A 20 16.15 -14.94 -3.14
N ALA A 21 16.38 -13.99 -2.22
CA ALA A 21 16.77 -14.29 -0.85
C ALA A 21 15.54 -14.46 0.03
N PHE A 22 15.57 -15.41 0.95
CA PHE A 22 14.52 -15.63 1.94
C PHE A 22 15.02 -15.21 3.32
N HIS A 23 14.25 -14.37 3.99
CA HIS A 23 14.56 -13.81 5.29
C HIS A 23 13.64 -14.44 6.32
N VAL A 24 14.20 -15.15 7.30
CA VAL A 24 13.41 -15.93 8.26
C VAL A 24 13.74 -15.51 9.69
N HIS A 25 12.70 -15.29 10.48
CA HIS A 25 12.76 -14.98 11.90
C HIS A 25 12.05 -16.08 12.69
N ALA A 26 12.59 -16.40 13.85
CA ALA A 26 11.90 -17.14 14.89
C ALA A 26 12.09 -16.45 16.24
N GLU A 27 11.04 -16.32 17.05
CA GLU A 27 11.14 -15.68 18.37
C GLU A 27 12.15 -16.35 19.30
N GLN A 28 12.38 -17.64 19.11
CA GLN A 28 13.37 -18.44 19.79
C GLN A 28 14.15 -19.28 18.78
N PRO A 29 15.44 -19.55 19.01
CA PRO A 29 16.21 -20.46 18.17
C PRO A 29 15.54 -21.82 18.03
N LEU A 30 15.33 -22.27 16.79
CA LEU A 30 14.72 -23.56 16.45
C LEU A 30 15.19 -24.05 15.08
N THR A 31 14.96 -25.32 14.78
CA THR A 31 15.22 -25.91 13.46
C THR A 31 13.89 -26.15 12.75
N CYS A 32 13.70 -25.48 11.61
CA CYS A 32 12.56 -25.72 10.71
C CYS A 32 12.89 -26.79 9.67
N VAL A 33 11.86 -27.47 9.17
CA VAL A 33 11.92 -28.14 7.85
C VAL A 33 11.46 -27.14 6.81
N VAL A 34 12.26 -26.94 5.76
CA VAL A 34 11.96 -26.04 4.64
C VAL A 34 11.79 -26.83 3.34
N ASP A 35 10.75 -26.51 2.58
CA ASP A 35 10.54 -26.99 1.22
C ASP A 35 9.91 -25.90 0.32
N LEU A 36 9.85 -26.15 -0.99
CA LEU A 36 9.18 -25.30 -1.96
C LEU A 36 7.88 -25.97 -2.40
N VAL A 37 6.79 -25.21 -2.39
CA VAL A 37 5.49 -25.66 -2.94
C VAL A 37 5.02 -24.69 -4.02
N ARG A 38 4.33 -25.21 -5.04
CA ARG A 38 3.52 -24.36 -5.94
C ARG A 38 2.15 -24.19 -5.32
N VAL A 39 1.61 -22.97 -5.30
CA VAL A 39 0.29 -22.69 -4.73
C VAL A 39 -0.75 -22.75 -5.84
N VAL A 40 -1.44 -23.89 -5.97
CA VAL A 40 -2.52 -24.07 -6.95
C VAL A 40 -3.87 -23.77 -6.33
N GLN A 41 -4.12 -24.32 -5.14
CA GLN A 41 -5.33 -24.12 -4.35
C GLN A 41 -4.92 -23.94 -2.88
N GLY A 42 -5.19 -22.76 -2.32
CA GLY A 42 -4.75 -22.35 -0.98
C GLY A 42 -5.87 -22.18 0.04
N ASP A 43 -7.14 -22.14 -0.36
CA ASP A 43 -8.29 -22.04 0.54
C ASP A 43 -8.53 -23.37 1.27
N PRO A 44 -8.43 -23.43 2.61
CA PRO A 44 -8.68 -24.65 3.36
C PRO A 44 -10.15 -25.11 3.33
N ALA A 45 -11.10 -24.29 2.83
CA ALA A 45 -12.48 -24.70 2.59
C ALA A 45 -12.64 -25.63 1.37
N LEU A 46 -11.62 -25.70 0.50
CA LEU A 46 -11.52 -26.62 -0.62
C LEU A 46 -10.35 -27.58 -0.40
N PRO A 47 -10.22 -28.67 -1.18
CA PRO A 47 -9.06 -29.55 -1.08
C PRO A 47 -7.77 -28.79 -1.43
N LEU A 48 -6.92 -28.56 -0.42
CA LEU A 48 -5.60 -27.94 -0.58
C LEU A 48 -4.77 -28.65 -1.66
N ASP A 49 -4.22 -27.86 -2.59
CA ASP A 49 -3.33 -28.34 -3.64
C ASP A 49 -2.04 -27.50 -3.66
N LEU A 50 -1.03 -28.04 -2.97
CA LEU A 50 0.28 -27.44 -2.77
C LEU A 50 1.37 -28.43 -3.21
N PRO A 51 1.48 -28.77 -4.52
CA PRO A 51 2.43 -29.76 -4.97
C PRO A 51 3.86 -29.30 -4.66
N GLN A 52 4.62 -30.20 -4.04
CA GLN A 52 6.02 -29.96 -3.71
C GLN A 52 6.85 -29.88 -4.99
N VAL A 53 7.77 -28.93 -5.00
CA VAL A 53 8.69 -28.67 -6.10
C VAL A 53 10.09 -28.91 -5.60
N GLU A 54 10.91 -29.59 -6.41
CA GLU A 54 12.30 -29.81 -6.05
C GLU A 54 13.04 -28.46 -5.98
N ALA A 55 13.66 -28.20 -4.84
CA ALA A 55 14.43 -26.98 -4.60
C ALA A 55 15.73 -27.33 -3.87
N PRO A 56 16.89 -26.78 -4.30
CA PRO A 56 18.18 -27.09 -3.68
C PRO A 56 18.28 -26.72 -2.19
N PHE A 57 17.45 -25.80 -1.71
CA PHE A 57 17.42 -25.37 -0.31
C PHE A 57 16.57 -26.28 0.59
N ALA A 58 15.82 -27.24 0.03
CA ALA A 58 14.92 -28.08 0.81
C ALA A 58 15.71 -28.92 1.84
N GLY A 59 15.25 -28.93 3.10
CA GLY A 59 15.97 -29.60 4.18
C GLY A 59 15.69 -29.00 5.55
N GLN A 60 16.70 -29.03 6.42
CA GLN A 60 16.64 -28.43 7.76
C GLN A 60 17.29 -27.03 7.74
N LEU A 61 16.65 -26.08 8.41
CA LEU A 61 17.13 -24.71 8.54
C LEU A 61 17.10 -24.28 10.00
N ASP A 62 18.25 -23.92 10.56
CA ASP A 62 18.32 -23.29 11.87
C ASP A 62 17.95 -21.80 11.74
N VAL A 63 16.95 -21.39 12.51
CA VAL A 63 16.38 -20.04 12.49
C VAL A 63 16.43 -19.48 13.91
N GLY A 64 16.68 -18.17 14.03
CA GLY A 64 16.67 -17.47 15.31
C GLY A 64 16.10 -16.06 15.21
N PRO A 65 16.14 -15.33 16.33
CA PRO A 65 15.58 -13.98 16.39
C PRO A 65 16.37 -13.00 15.51
N GLN A 66 15.64 -12.20 14.74
CA GLN A 66 16.16 -11.06 14.00
C GLN A 66 15.45 -9.78 14.47
N PRO A 67 16.15 -8.63 14.57
CA PRO A 67 15.57 -7.40 15.07
C PRO A 67 14.48 -6.86 14.13
N ILE A 68 13.47 -6.21 14.71
CA ILE A 68 12.38 -5.58 13.95
C ILE A 68 12.67 -4.07 13.88
N ALA A 69 13.12 -3.61 12.71
CA ALA A 69 13.60 -2.25 12.51
C ALA A 69 12.48 -1.32 12.00
N ALA A 70 11.40 -1.16 12.77
CA ALA A 70 10.32 -0.23 12.45
C ALA A 70 10.70 1.24 12.75
N GLY A 71 10.00 2.15 12.07
CA GLY A 71 10.09 3.59 12.26
C GLY A 71 10.84 4.29 11.13
N SER A 72 10.22 5.33 10.60
CA SER A 72 10.80 6.19 9.59
C SER A 72 11.72 7.25 10.20
N PHE A 73 12.84 7.55 9.56
CA PHE A 73 13.77 8.60 9.98
C PHE A 73 14.55 9.13 8.78
N ALA A 74 15.36 10.17 8.98
CA ALA A 74 16.33 10.62 7.98
C ALA A 74 17.72 10.78 8.59
N GLU A 75 18.75 10.45 7.83
CA GLU A 75 20.15 10.62 8.21
C GLU A 75 20.87 11.43 7.13
N LEU A 76 21.56 12.50 7.52
CA LEU A 76 22.28 13.40 6.61
C LEU A 76 23.70 13.66 7.11
N VAL A 77 24.62 13.86 6.16
CA VAL A 77 26.00 14.27 6.40
C VAL A 77 26.31 15.56 5.62
N PRO A 78 27.10 16.49 6.18
CA PRO A 78 27.57 17.66 5.45
C PRO A 78 28.71 17.30 4.49
N GLU A 79 28.80 18.02 3.37
CA GLU A 79 29.93 17.88 2.42
C GLU A 79 31.29 18.19 3.09
N ALA A 80 31.29 19.13 4.05
CA ALA A 80 32.45 19.49 4.84
C ALA A 80 32.08 19.57 6.33
N PRO A 81 32.61 18.68 7.18
CA PRO A 81 32.45 18.79 8.62
C PRO A 81 32.96 20.12 9.15
N SER A 82 32.28 20.65 10.17
CA SER A 82 32.67 21.92 10.80
C SER A 82 32.41 21.92 12.30
N ALA A 83 33.09 22.82 13.01
CA ALA A 83 32.91 23.05 14.43
C ALA A 83 32.57 24.51 14.68
N LEU A 84 31.44 24.76 15.34
CA LEU A 84 30.88 26.09 15.52
C LEU A 84 31.03 26.54 16.98
N ALA A 85 31.76 27.64 17.19
CA ALA A 85 31.91 28.24 18.52
C ALA A 85 30.64 28.96 19.00
N GLU A 86 29.84 29.45 18.05
CA GLU A 86 28.52 30.03 18.24
C GLU A 86 27.59 29.48 17.16
N TRP A 87 26.35 29.20 17.51
CA TRP A 87 25.41 28.56 16.60
C TRP A 87 23.96 28.80 16.99
N SER A 88 23.07 28.66 16.01
CA SER A 88 21.64 28.59 16.21
C SER A 88 21.02 27.49 15.37
N ILE A 89 19.96 26.87 15.88
CA ILE A 89 19.11 25.89 15.19
C ILE A 89 17.68 26.40 15.26
N ALA A 90 16.98 26.42 14.14
CA ALA A 90 15.56 26.71 14.06
C ALA A 90 14.86 25.66 13.20
N LEU A 91 13.67 25.22 13.59
CA LEU A 91 12.85 24.33 12.79
C LEU A 91 11.37 24.50 13.10
N ALA A 92 10.52 24.00 12.21
CA ALA A 92 9.12 23.78 12.50
C ALA A 92 8.86 22.29 12.78
N LEU A 93 8.09 22.00 13.84
CA LEU A 93 7.62 20.66 14.14
C LEU A 93 6.11 20.66 14.40
N GLN A 94 5.44 19.58 14.01
CA GLN A 94 4.03 19.32 14.29
C GLN A 94 3.90 17.91 14.88
N PRO A 95 3.92 17.76 16.21
CA PRO A 95 3.85 16.43 16.85
C PRO A 95 2.43 15.86 16.77
N THR A 96 2.30 14.55 16.58
CA THR A 96 0.99 13.88 16.49
C THR A 96 0.59 13.13 17.77
N VAL A 97 1.55 12.63 18.55
CA VAL A 97 1.30 11.95 19.84
C VAL A 97 2.18 12.46 21.01
N PRO A 98 2.28 13.79 21.23
CA PRO A 98 3.09 14.35 22.33
C PRO A 98 2.64 13.85 23.71
N GLY A 99 3.61 13.43 24.52
CA GLY A 99 3.39 12.96 25.89
C GLY A 99 3.00 11.48 26.02
N SER A 100 3.23 10.69 24.98
CA SER A 100 3.13 9.22 24.99
C SER A 100 4.44 8.52 25.41
N GLY A 101 5.42 9.32 25.85
CA GLY A 101 6.79 8.94 26.13
C GLY A 101 7.74 10.04 25.64
N ALA A 102 9.02 9.96 26.01
CA ALA A 102 10.01 10.89 25.44
C ALA A 102 10.26 10.57 23.96
N GLU A 103 10.34 11.58 23.09
CA GLU A 103 10.44 11.45 21.63
C GLU A 103 11.61 12.26 21.07
N GLY A 104 12.59 11.61 20.45
CA GLY A 104 13.74 12.29 19.83
C GLY A 104 13.43 12.68 18.38
N PHE A 105 13.54 13.96 18.04
CA PHE A 105 13.25 14.45 16.68
C PHE A 105 14.44 15.05 15.94
N LEU A 106 15.50 15.45 16.64
CA LEU A 106 16.75 15.89 16.01
C LEU A 106 17.94 15.52 16.88
N ALA A 107 18.98 14.93 16.30
CA ALA A 107 20.26 14.72 16.97
C ALA A 107 21.43 15.07 16.04
N LEU A 108 22.45 15.72 16.59
CA LEU A 108 23.76 15.86 15.96
C LEU A 108 24.69 14.85 16.62
N LEU A 109 25.31 14.02 15.81
CA LEU A 109 26.18 12.93 16.24
C LEU A 109 27.65 13.25 15.90
N ASP A 110 28.56 12.80 16.74
CA ASP A 110 30.00 12.79 16.46
C ASP A 110 30.41 11.62 15.54
N GLU A 111 31.70 11.56 15.16
CA GLU A 111 32.29 10.46 14.37
C GLU A 111 32.04 9.06 14.99
N GLY A 112 31.92 8.98 16.32
CA GLY A 112 31.63 7.74 17.05
C GLY A 112 30.16 7.35 17.06
N GLY A 113 29.27 8.20 16.54
CA GLY A 113 27.82 8.01 16.54
C GLY A 113 27.14 8.42 17.84
N GLU A 114 27.83 9.15 18.71
CA GLU A 114 27.30 9.62 19.99
C GLU A 114 26.72 11.03 19.88
N PRO A 115 25.61 11.33 20.58
CA PRO A 115 24.91 12.59 20.41
C PRO A 115 25.63 13.69 21.19
N VAL A 116 26.14 14.68 20.45
CA VAL A 116 26.68 15.93 21.03
C VAL A 116 25.57 16.93 21.33
N LEU A 117 24.44 16.80 20.62
CA LEU A 117 23.21 17.57 20.83
C LEU A 117 22.00 16.72 20.44
N GLN A 118 20.97 16.76 21.26
CA GLN A 118 19.68 16.12 21.01
C GLN A 118 18.53 17.05 21.38
N LEU A 119 17.56 17.16 20.49
CA LEU A 119 16.27 17.80 20.72
C LEU A 119 15.19 16.73 20.81
N LEU A 120 14.37 16.84 21.85
CA LEU A 120 13.34 15.86 22.15
C LEU A 120 12.10 16.50 22.78
N LEU A 121 10.99 15.77 22.75
CA LEU A 121 9.86 16.00 23.63
C LEU A 121 10.00 15.10 24.85
N ASP A 122 9.79 15.64 26.05
CA ASP A 122 9.78 14.82 27.27
C ASP A 122 8.48 14.01 27.41
N GLU A 123 8.35 13.24 28.48
CA GLU A 123 7.18 12.40 28.75
C GLU A 123 5.87 13.18 28.88
N GLU A 124 5.93 14.50 29.12
CA GLU A 124 4.77 15.38 29.13
C GLU A 124 4.55 16.13 27.81
N GLY A 125 5.35 15.85 26.77
CA GLY A 125 5.27 16.50 25.47
C GLY A 125 5.85 17.92 25.47
N ARG A 126 6.81 18.22 26.35
CA ARG A 126 7.47 19.53 26.42
C ARG A 126 8.81 19.51 25.69
N PRO A 127 9.16 20.55 24.91
CA PRO A 127 10.45 20.60 24.25
C PRO A 127 11.61 20.64 25.24
N MET A 128 12.61 19.81 24.97
CA MET A 128 13.82 19.68 25.74
C MET A 128 15.04 19.55 24.82
N VAL A 129 16.16 20.09 25.29
CA VAL A 129 17.48 19.88 24.68
C VAL A 129 18.39 19.15 25.67
N GLN A 130 19.13 18.17 25.16
CA GLN A 130 20.32 17.60 25.80
C GLN A 130 21.54 18.00 24.98
N VAL A 131 22.58 18.54 25.62
CA VAL A 131 23.80 18.97 24.91
C VAL A 131 25.04 18.65 25.72
N GLU A 132 26.10 18.27 25.03
CA GLU A 132 27.42 18.03 25.64
C GLU A 132 27.97 19.33 26.24
N MET A 133 28.57 19.22 27.43
CA MET A 133 29.27 20.30 28.11
C MET A 133 30.66 19.85 28.57
N LEU A 134 31.53 20.81 28.84
CA LEU A 134 32.78 20.54 29.56
C LEU A 134 32.48 19.98 30.95
N GLY A 135 32.56 18.65 31.11
CA GLY A 135 32.35 17.95 32.38
C GLY A 135 31.02 17.19 32.52
N GLY A 136 30.20 17.05 31.46
CA GLY A 136 28.96 16.24 31.49
C GLY A 136 27.95 16.61 30.41
N MET A 137 26.68 16.27 30.61
CA MET A 137 25.55 16.68 29.75
C MET A 137 24.70 17.75 30.45
N ALA A 138 24.29 18.79 29.73
CA ALA A 138 23.22 19.69 30.17
C ALA A 138 21.87 19.22 29.63
N GLU A 139 20.83 19.43 30.43
CA GLU A 139 19.44 19.28 30.00
C GLU A 139 18.69 20.59 30.28
N LEU A 140 17.91 21.06 29.30
CA LEU A 140 17.06 22.24 29.44
C LEU A 140 15.70 21.98 28.80
N ALA A 141 14.63 22.02 29.61
CA ALA A 141 13.25 21.82 29.16
C ALA A 141 12.42 23.10 29.31
N LEU A 142 11.51 23.33 28.36
CA LEU A 142 10.54 24.42 28.40
C LEU A 142 9.31 24.04 29.23
N PRO A 143 8.69 24.97 29.96
CA PRO A 143 7.43 24.75 30.65
C PRO A 143 6.23 24.91 29.69
N LEU A 144 6.37 24.43 28.45
CA LEU A 144 5.37 24.55 27.39
C LEU A 144 5.07 23.17 26.83
N ARG A 145 3.85 22.67 27.05
CA ARG A 145 3.39 21.42 26.44
C ARG A 145 2.95 21.70 25.01
N LEU A 146 3.46 20.93 24.06
CA LEU A 146 3.05 21.06 22.67
C LEU A 146 1.69 20.38 22.43
N PRO A 147 0.76 21.03 21.71
CA PRO A 147 -0.49 20.42 21.30
C PRO A 147 -0.30 19.44 20.14
N HIS A 148 -1.21 18.47 20.05
CA HIS A 148 -1.31 17.56 18.91
C HIS A 148 -1.65 18.34 17.63
N HIS A 149 -1.03 17.99 16.50
CA HIS A 149 -1.34 18.54 15.18
C HIS A 149 -1.31 20.07 15.09
N ARG A 150 -0.37 20.72 15.79
CA ARG A 150 -0.12 22.15 15.67
C ARG A 150 1.33 22.44 15.36
N TRP A 151 1.55 23.25 14.34
CA TRP A 151 2.88 23.72 14.02
C TRP A 151 3.45 24.54 15.17
N THR A 152 4.65 24.17 15.59
CA THR A 152 5.43 24.89 16.59
C THR A 152 6.76 25.26 15.97
N LEU A 153 7.18 26.50 16.15
CA LEU A 153 8.53 26.94 15.81
C LEU A 153 9.41 26.69 17.02
N LEU A 154 10.49 25.96 16.85
CA LEU A 154 11.49 25.71 17.88
C LEU A 154 12.79 26.41 17.51
N THR A 155 13.39 27.08 18.49
CA THR A 155 14.64 27.81 18.34
C THR A 155 15.62 27.42 19.44
N LEU A 156 16.87 27.21 19.08
CA LEU A 156 17.95 26.89 20.01
C LEU A 156 19.18 27.70 19.62
N SER A 157 19.81 28.38 20.56
CA SER A 157 21.09 29.07 20.33
C SER A 157 22.09 28.71 21.41
N GLY A 158 23.34 28.48 21.02
CA GLY A 158 24.41 28.09 21.94
C GLY A 158 25.73 28.77 21.61
N HIS A 159 26.46 29.11 22.67
CA HIS A 159 27.84 29.58 22.62
C HIS A 159 28.58 29.13 23.88
N THR A 160 29.88 29.41 23.97
CA THR A 160 30.76 29.01 25.08
C THR A 160 30.29 29.47 26.48
N GLY A 161 29.35 30.42 26.57
CA GLY A 161 28.85 30.98 27.83
C GLY A 161 27.39 30.64 28.16
N GLY A 162 26.65 29.98 27.27
CA GLY A 162 25.24 29.69 27.53
C GLY A 162 24.47 29.05 26.39
N LEU A 163 23.30 28.54 26.74
CA LEU A 163 22.32 27.91 25.86
C LEU A 163 20.97 28.59 26.05
N ARG A 164 20.23 28.80 24.97
CA ARG A 164 18.87 29.35 24.97
C ARG A 164 17.96 28.50 24.10
N LEU A 165 16.89 27.98 24.68
CA LEU A 165 15.84 27.22 24.01
C LEU A 165 14.55 28.06 24.03
N GLY A 166 13.86 28.15 22.90
CA GLY A 166 12.59 28.84 22.76
C GLY A 166 11.62 28.06 21.87
N ALA A 167 10.32 28.20 22.14
CA ALA A 167 9.26 27.63 21.33
C ALA A 167 8.09 28.60 21.19
N ARG A 168 7.44 28.62 20.02
CA ARG A 168 6.19 29.32 19.76
C ARG A 168 5.22 28.44 18.98
N ILE A 169 4.06 28.17 19.58
CA ILE A 169 2.96 27.46 18.92
C ILE A 169 2.28 28.42 17.95
N LEU A 170 2.15 28.02 16.69
CA LEU A 170 1.44 28.79 15.67
C LEU A 170 -0.06 28.64 15.86
N SER A 171 -0.78 29.76 15.78
CA SER A 171 -2.25 29.77 15.77
C SER A 171 -2.76 29.47 14.36
N GLU A 172 -3.65 28.49 14.24
CA GLU A 172 -4.33 28.15 12.98
C GLU A 172 -5.77 28.69 12.95
N GLY A 173 -6.17 29.43 13.98
CA GLY A 173 -7.51 30.02 14.07
C GLY A 173 -7.73 30.89 15.31
N PRO A 174 -8.82 31.68 15.34
CA PRO A 174 -9.08 32.68 16.38
C PRO A 174 -9.31 32.10 17.78
N ALA A 175 -9.57 30.80 17.89
CA ALA A 175 -9.75 30.08 19.16
C ALA A 175 -8.51 29.29 19.60
N ASP A 176 -7.45 29.27 18.79
CA ASP A 176 -6.22 28.55 19.14
C ASP A 176 -5.42 29.35 20.18
N HIS A 177 -4.98 28.65 21.23
CA HIS A 177 -4.06 29.22 22.21
C HIS A 177 -2.64 29.24 21.64
N ALA A 178 -2.22 30.40 21.12
CA ALA A 178 -0.80 30.68 20.88
C ALA A 178 -0.07 30.71 22.22
N GLY A 179 0.85 29.77 22.42
CA GLY A 179 1.71 29.69 23.59
C GLY A 179 3.17 29.86 23.19
N GLU A 180 3.93 30.58 24.00
CA GLU A 180 5.37 30.72 23.82
C GLU A 180 6.10 30.55 25.14
N ALA A 181 7.31 30.00 25.08
CA ALA A 181 8.20 29.89 26.22
C ALA A 181 9.65 30.00 25.75
N GLU A 182 10.47 30.59 26.60
CA GLU A 182 11.91 30.68 26.39
C GLU A 182 12.63 30.44 27.72
N ARG A 183 13.75 29.71 27.68
CA ARG A 183 14.65 29.57 28.81
C ARG A 183 16.09 29.69 28.35
N ALA A 184 16.93 30.23 29.22
CA ALA A 184 18.37 30.26 29.04
C ALA A 184 19.07 29.70 30.27
N VAL A 185 20.23 29.08 30.07
CA VAL A 185 21.10 28.59 31.13
C VAL A 185 22.55 28.92 30.80
N LEU A 186 23.34 29.26 31.83
CA LEU A 186 24.79 29.38 31.69
C LEU A 186 25.39 27.98 31.59
N ALA A 187 26.15 27.75 30.53
CA ALA A 187 26.72 26.45 30.20
C ALA A 187 28.07 26.66 29.51
N SER A 188 29.04 25.81 29.81
CA SER A 188 30.33 25.79 29.12
C SER A 188 30.30 24.74 28.01
N LEU A 189 29.76 25.15 26.87
CA LEU A 189 29.60 24.29 25.70
C LEU A 189 30.92 24.17 24.93
N PRO A 190 31.36 22.96 24.53
CA PRO A 190 32.37 22.81 23.49
C PRO A 190 31.83 23.33 22.14
N PRO A 191 32.70 23.59 21.14
CA PRO A 191 32.25 23.89 19.79
C PRO A 191 31.31 22.78 19.27
N LEU A 192 30.14 23.16 18.74
CA LEU A 192 29.18 22.22 18.20
C LEU A 192 29.70 21.64 16.89
N ARG A 193 29.82 20.31 16.82
CA ARG A 193 30.28 19.61 15.63
C ARG A 193 29.10 19.31 14.71
N LEU A 194 29.27 19.65 13.44
CA LEU A 194 28.35 19.32 12.37
C LEU A 194 29.01 18.23 11.52
N GLU A 195 28.76 16.98 11.88
CA GLU A 195 29.34 15.80 11.23
C GLU A 195 28.26 14.85 10.71
N ARG A 196 27.19 14.66 11.49
CA ARG A 196 26.05 13.83 11.10
C ARG A 196 24.79 14.32 11.79
N LEU A 197 23.70 14.38 11.03
CA LEU A 197 22.39 14.80 11.49
C LEU A 197 21.42 13.62 11.37
N LEU A 198 20.75 13.31 12.47
CA LEU A 198 19.70 12.30 12.54
C LEU A 198 18.36 12.99 12.87
N LEU A 199 17.33 12.70 12.10
CA LEU A 199 16.00 13.31 12.23
C LEU A 199 14.95 12.23 12.50
N ALA A 200 14.05 12.52 13.44
CA ALA A 200 12.92 11.68 13.85
C ALA A 200 13.25 10.28 14.38
N ARG A 201 14.50 10.02 14.78
CA ARG A 201 14.91 8.76 15.42
C ARG A 201 15.32 8.98 16.87
N GLY A 202 14.79 8.14 17.76
CA GLY A 202 15.24 8.08 19.15
C GLY A 202 16.71 7.64 19.22
N HIS A 203 17.50 8.31 20.06
CA HIS A 203 18.90 7.98 20.29
C HIS A 203 19.18 8.03 21.79
N ARG A 204 19.75 6.96 22.38
CA ARG A 204 19.96 6.70 23.83
C ARG A 204 18.70 6.73 24.70
N LYS A 205 17.93 7.81 24.65
CA LYS A 205 16.66 8.03 25.35
C LYS A 205 15.56 8.38 24.33
N GLY A 206 14.35 7.95 24.67
CA GLY A 206 13.16 8.26 23.91
C GLY A 206 12.99 7.40 22.66
N ARG A 207 11.74 7.30 22.23
CA ARG A 207 11.33 6.63 21.00
C ARG A 207 11.52 7.56 19.80
N SER A 208 11.34 7.01 18.60
CA SER A 208 11.27 7.80 17.36
C SER A 208 10.10 8.77 17.39
N PHE A 209 10.25 9.91 16.71
CA PHE A 209 9.27 10.98 16.70
C PHE A 209 8.11 10.67 15.75
N ASP A 210 6.89 10.80 16.28
CA ASP A 210 5.67 10.79 15.48
C ASP A 210 5.23 12.24 15.22
N GLY A 211 5.37 12.68 13.96
CA GLY A 211 5.01 14.03 13.57
C GLY A 211 5.75 14.55 12.34
N LYS A 212 5.38 15.77 11.94
CA LYS A 212 6.03 16.43 10.80
C LYS A 212 7.20 17.28 11.25
N LEU A 213 8.28 17.24 10.47
CA LEU A 213 9.41 18.17 10.56
C LEU A 213 9.51 18.96 9.26
N ASP A 214 9.77 20.25 9.37
CA ASP A 214 9.89 21.16 8.23
C ASP A 214 10.94 22.25 8.52
N ALA A 215 11.48 22.82 7.44
CA ALA A 215 12.23 24.07 7.44
C ALA A 215 13.35 24.11 8.49
N ILE A 216 14.19 23.07 8.53
CA ILE A 216 15.30 22.99 9.48
C ILE A 216 16.41 23.92 9.00
N ARG A 217 16.87 24.80 9.89
CA ARG A 217 17.87 25.83 9.63
C ARG A 217 18.93 25.80 10.72
N MET A 218 20.20 25.81 10.33
CA MET A 218 21.32 25.93 11.26
C MET A 218 22.17 27.13 10.85
N LEU A 219 22.59 27.94 11.82
CA LEU A 219 23.43 29.11 11.62
C LEU A 219 24.76 28.96 12.37
N SER A 220 25.84 29.51 11.81
CA SER A 220 27.17 29.64 12.41
C SER A 220 27.32 30.90 13.28
N ARG A 221 26.21 31.40 13.84
CA ARG A 221 26.14 32.53 14.76
C ARG A 221 24.95 32.34 15.70
N CYS A 222 24.97 33.01 16.85
CA CYS A 222 23.77 33.18 17.67
C CYS A 222 22.83 34.22 17.04
N ALA A 223 21.53 33.94 17.06
CA ALA A 223 20.46 34.88 16.72
C ALA A 223 19.37 34.85 17.80
N ASP A 224 18.56 35.90 17.86
CA ASP A 224 17.39 35.91 18.75
C ASP A 224 16.24 35.07 18.19
N ARG A 225 15.25 34.80 19.04
CA ARG A 225 14.08 33.97 18.70
C ARG A 225 13.34 34.51 17.48
N GLU A 226 13.08 35.82 17.43
CA GLU A 226 12.29 36.44 16.36
C GLU A 226 12.97 36.30 15.00
N ALA A 227 14.29 36.52 14.92
CA ALA A 227 15.05 36.33 13.69
C ALA A 227 15.08 34.86 13.25
N LEU A 228 15.19 33.93 14.19
CA LEU A 228 15.18 32.48 13.91
C LEU A 228 13.81 32.00 13.42
N GLU A 229 12.74 32.49 14.03
CA GLU A 229 11.37 32.18 13.60
C GLU A 229 11.08 32.75 12.21
N ALA A 230 11.54 33.98 11.92
CA ALA A 230 11.43 34.58 10.59
C ALA A 230 12.17 33.75 9.53
N LEU A 231 13.35 33.22 9.85
CA LEU A 231 14.13 32.37 8.93
C LEU A 231 13.40 31.07 8.55
N VAL A 232 12.55 30.54 9.43
CA VAL A 232 11.73 29.35 9.16
C VAL A 232 10.53 29.67 8.26
N LEU A 233 9.85 30.78 8.54
CA LEU A 233 8.62 31.18 7.84
C LEU A 233 8.89 31.86 6.50
N ASP A 234 9.96 32.64 6.40
CA ASP A 234 10.38 33.41 5.22
C ASP A 234 11.90 33.29 5.01
N PRO A 235 12.37 32.14 4.46
CA PRO A 235 13.79 31.87 4.33
C PRO A 235 14.44 32.77 3.28
N ALA A 236 15.37 33.63 3.71
CA ALA A 236 16.23 34.39 2.81
C ALA A 236 17.30 33.47 2.19
N PRO A 237 17.41 33.35 0.85
CA PRO A 237 18.32 32.39 0.20
C PRO A 237 19.83 32.63 0.39
N SER A 238 20.24 33.73 1.02
CA SER A 238 21.61 34.27 0.96
C SER A 238 22.23 34.62 2.31
N ASP A 239 21.70 34.08 3.42
CA ASP A 239 22.33 34.30 4.73
C ASP A 239 23.73 33.64 4.77
N PRO A 240 24.82 34.41 4.85
CA PRO A 240 26.18 33.86 4.82
C PRO A 240 26.54 33.04 6.06
N ALA A 241 25.75 33.13 7.14
CA ALA A 241 25.95 32.28 8.31
C ALA A 241 25.17 30.97 8.24
N LEU A 242 24.42 30.71 7.17
CA LEU A 242 23.69 29.45 7.03
C LEU A 242 24.68 28.28 6.97
N ALA A 243 24.56 27.37 7.93
CA ALA A 243 25.34 26.14 8.04
C ALA A 243 24.59 24.91 7.51
N ALA A 244 23.25 24.95 7.54
CA ALA A 244 22.38 23.93 6.95
C ALA A 244 20.99 24.53 6.64
N ALA A 245 20.36 24.13 5.54
CA ALA A 245 18.95 24.40 5.27
C ALA A 245 18.28 23.17 4.63
N ILE A 246 17.56 22.42 5.46
CA ILE A 246 16.96 21.16 5.06
C ILE A 246 15.45 21.35 4.93
N ASP A 247 14.95 21.06 3.73
CA ASP A 247 13.53 20.91 3.41
C ASP A 247 13.36 19.56 2.69
N PHE A 248 12.19 18.95 2.79
CA PHE A 248 11.90 17.62 2.24
C PHE A 248 11.14 17.65 0.91
N ALA A 249 11.04 18.81 0.26
CA ALA A 249 10.41 18.92 -1.07
C ALA A 249 11.34 18.42 -2.20
N GLU A 250 12.64 18.67 -2.10
CA GLU A 250 13.59 18.24 -3.13
C GLU A 250 13.92 16.75 -2.97
N GLY A 251 13.67 15.96 -4.01
CA GLY A 251 13.84 14.50 -3.97
C GLY A 251 12.61 13.73 -3.49
N THR A 252 11.45 14.38 -3.32
CA THR A 252 10.16 13.69 -3.09
C THR A 252 9.97 12.57 -4.11
N GLY A 253 9.60 11.37 -3.64
CA GLY A 253 9.52 10.16 -4.46
C GLY A 253 10.78 9.29 -4.43
N SER A 254 11.84 9.74 -3.77
CA SER A 254 13.11 9.03 -3.58
C SER A 254 13.58 9.08 -2.12
N PRO A 255 14.51 8.20 -1.70
CA PRO A 255 15.12 8.28 -0.38
C PRO A 255 15.97 9.54 -0.21
N ALA A 256 16.49 10.11 -1.28
CA ALA A 256 17.45 11.19 -1.19
C ALA A 256 16.87 12.46 -0.53
N VAL A 257 17.63 13.01 0.41
CA VAL A 257 17.38 14.32 1.03
C VAL A 257 18.57 15.23 0.76
N HIS A 258 18.29 16.41 0.21
CA HIS A 258 19.31 17.39 -0.16
C HIS A 258 19.01 18.76 0.44
N SER A 259 20.07 19.45 0.84
CA SER A 259 20.05 20.88 1.16
C SER A 259 20.61 21.65 -0.04
N SER A 260 19.75 22.20 -0.90
CA SER A 260 20.18 22.99 -2.07
C SER A 260 20.43 24.47 -1.78
N THR A 261 20.13 24.93 -0.56
CA THR A 261 20.43 26.29 -0.08
C THR A 261 21.51 26.25 1.01
N GLY A 262 22.52 27.11 0.91
CA GLY A 262 23.66 27.12 1.84
C GLY A 262 24.68 25.98 1.62
N PRO A 263 25.47 25.62 2.65
CA PRO A 263 26.36 24.47 2.63
C PRO A 263 25.60 23.18 2.33
N ARG A 264 26.19 22.30 1.52
CA ARG A 264 25.51 21.09 1.06
C ARG A 264 25.50 20.03 2.15
N TRP A 265 24.29 19.50 2.36
CA TRP A 265 24.02 18.29 3.12
C TRP A 265 23.37 17.28 2.20
N SER A 266 23.77 16.03 2.35
CA SER A 266 23.23 14.91 1.59
C SER A 266 22.94 13.75 2.52
N GLY A 267 21.82 13.09 2.29
CA GLY A 267 21.39 11.98 3.12
C GLY A 267 20.22 11.25 2.53
N GLU A 268 19.65 10.35 3.30
CA GLU A 268 18.54 9.51 2.89
C GLU A 268 17.47 9.40 3.98
N THR A 269 16.23 9.21 3.55
CA THR A 269 15.14 8.75 4.40
C THR A 269 15.13 7.23 4.46
N HIS A 270 14.75 6.70 5.62
CA HIS A 270 14.62 5.28 5.89
C HIS A 270 13.17 4.98 6.26
N ASN A 271 12.68 3.80 5.86
CA ASN A 271 11.31 3.34 6.15
C ASN A 271 10.20 4.31 5.69
N LEU A 272 10.37 4.99 4.55
CA LEU A 272 9.28 5.72 3.89
C LEU A 272 8.51 6.72 4.79
N PRO A 273 9.15 7.75 5.37
CA PRO A 273 8.40 8.89 5.89
C PRO A 273 7.63 9.54 4.73
N SER A 274 6.39 9.95 4.96
CA SER A 274 5.61 10.53 3.86
C SER A 274 6.08 11.94 3.50
N ARG A 275 6.43 12.15 2.24
CA ARG A 275 6.79 13.44 1.64
C ARG A 275 5.68 13.90 0.68
N GLY A 276 5.83 15.10 0.12
CA GLY A 276 4.72 15.75 -0.57
C GLY A 276 3.54 16.00 0.38
N VAL A 277 3.86 16.36 1.63
CA VAL A 277 2.90 16.69 2.70
C VAL A 277 3.00 18.16 3.05
N LYS A 278 1.93 18.74 3.59
CA LYS A 278 1.89 20.18 3.91
C LYS A 278 2.97 20.54 4.90
N GLY A 279 3.72 21.58 4.57
CA GLY A 279 4.66 22.25 5.44
C GLY A 279 4.03 23.38 6.26
N VAL A 280 4.86 24.00 7.09
CA VAL A 280 4.49 25.14 7.96
C VAL A 280 4.07 26.37 7.17
N ARG A 281 4.54 26.48 5.92
CA ARG A 281 4.24 27.59 4.99
C ARG A 281 3.02 27.35 4.10
N TRP A 282 2.33 26.21 4.23
CA TRP A 282 1.17 25.92 3.39
C TRP A 282 -0.01 26.84 3.71
N ASP A 283 -0.61 27.43 2.68
CA ASP A 283 -1.66 28.45 2.81
C ASP A 283 -2.98 28.10 2.09
N GLY A 284 -3.07 26.92 1.47
CA GLY A 284 -4.26 26.48 0.73
C GLY A 284 -4.36 26.95 -0.72
N THR A 285 -3.39 27.71 -1.24
CA THR A 285 -3.46 28.24 -2.61
C THR A 285 -3.09 27.21 -3.68
N CYS A 286 -2.34 26.16 -3.30
CA CYS A 286 -1.92 25.10 -4.20
C CYS A 286 -2.02 23.73 -3.52
N HIS A 287 -2.63 22.76 -4.22
CA HIS A 287 -2.86 21.39 -3.76
C HIS A 287 -1.94 20.36 -4.44
N ASP A 288 -0.90 20.84 -5.15
CA ASP A 288 0.07 20.00 -5.87
C ASP A 288 1.49 20.39 -5.45
N TRP A 289 2.17 19.46 -4.78
CA TRP A 289 3.51 19.69 -4.23
C TRP A 289 4.55 19.99 -5.31
N ARG A 290 4.32 19.55 -6.55
CA ARG A 290 5.23 19.80 -7.68
C ARG A 290 5.16 21.24 -8.15
N LEU A 291 3.99 21.88 -8.00
CA LEU A 291 3.75 23.24 -8.45
C LEU A 291 4.14 24.28 -7.39
N ALA A 292 4.07 23.91 -6.11
CA ALA A 292 4.41 24.80 -4.99
C ALA A 292 5.30 24.11 -3.94
N PRO A 293 6.52 23.64 -4.28
CA PRO A 293 7.37 22.87 -3.36
C PRO A 293 7.68 23.58 -2.04
N ALA A 294 7.70 24.92 -2.02
CA ALA A 294 7.87 25.71 -0.81
C ALA A 294 6.77 25.50 0.25
N HIS A 295 5.57 25.07 -0.16
CA HIS A 295 4.44 24.74 0.73
C HIS A 295 4.47 23.27 1.19
N TYR A 296 5.39 22.46 0.66
CA TYR A 296 5.49 21.03 0.89
C TYR A 296 6.89 20.61 1.34
N GLY A 297 7.56 21.48 2.10
CA GLY A 297 8.90 21.26 2.66
C GLY A 297 8.94 20.24 3.81
N ALA A 298 7.79 19.75 4.28
CA ALA A 298 7.71 18.82 5.38
C ALA A 298 7.87 17.35 4.95
N ALA A 299 8.37 16.54 5.88
CA ALA A 299 8.19 15.09 5.88
C ALA A 299 7.44 14.68 7.15
N HIS A 300 6.51 13.74 7.01
CA HIS A 300 5.78 13.16 8.13
C HIS A 300 6.45 11.86 8.55
N PHE A 301 7.04 11.83 9.75
CA PHE A 301 7.70 10.67 10.32
C PHE A 301 6.79 9.93 11.30
N ARG A 302 6.92 8.61 11.34
CA ARG A 302 6.16 7.71 12.21
C ARG A 302 7.02 6.54 12.68
N SER A 303 6.83 6.15 13.93
CA SER A 303 7.58 5.11 14.64
C SER A 303 7.21 3.68 14.22
N ASP A 304 6.08 3.50 13.54
CA ASP A 304 5.57 2.22 13.04
C ASP A 304 5.68 2.05 11.51
N ASN A 305 6.25 3.03 10.81
CA ASN A 305 6.51 2.92 9.38
C ASN A 305 7.53 1.81 9.08
N ILE A 306 7.26 1.00 8.05
CA ILE A 306 8.14 -0.09 7.61
C ILE A 306 8.18 -0.09 6.08
N TYR A 307 9.37 0.08 5.51
CA TYR A 307 9.64 -0.28 4.13
C TYR A 307 10.29 -1.66 4.05
N ASP A 308 11.32 -1.89 4.87
CA ASP A 308 12.09 -3.13 4.91
C ASP A 308 12.41 -3.48 6.37
N MET A 309 12.15 -4.72 6.75
CA MET A 309 12.51 -5.25 8.08
C MET A 309 14.02 -5.34 8.31
N GLY A 310 14.82 -5.35 7.25
CA GLY A 310 16.28 -5.36 7.32
C GLY A 310 16.87 -6.64 7.91
N TRP A 311 16.15 -7.76 7.78
CA TRP A 311 16.65 -9.06 8.25
C TRP A 311 17.78 -9.55 7.36
N ALA A 312 18.76 -10.24 7.94
CA ALA A 312 19.77 -10.94 7.17
C ALA A 312 19.12 -12.10 6.38
N PRO A 313 19.56 -12.35 5.14
CA PRO A 313 19.07 -13.47 4.34
C PRO A 313 19.49 -14.79 4.99
N SER A 314 18.54 -15.71 5.13
CA SER A 314 18.79 -17.06 5.65
C SER A 314 19.35 -17.99 4.56
N PHE A 315 18.88 -17.84 3.32
CA PHE A 315 19.41 -18.50 2.12
C PHE A 315 18.94 -17.77 0.85
N THR A 316 19.51 -18.15 -0.29
CA THR A 316 19.14 -17.63 -1.62
C THR A 316 18.76 -18.78 -2.53
N TRP A 317 17.77 -18.55 -3.40
CA TRP A 317 17.31 -19.48 -4.41
C TRP A 317 17.35 -18.81 -5.79
N THR A 318 18.01 -19.46 -6.74
CA THR A 318 17.95 -19.09 -8.16
C THR A 318 16.81 -19.84 -8.81
N VAL A 319 15.90 -19.11 -9.47
CA VAL A 319 14.73 -19.70 -10.13
C VAL A 319 15.18 -20.58 -11.30
N PRO A 320 14.81 -21.88 -11.35
CA PRO A 320 15.18 -22.77 -12.45
C PRO A 320 14.66 -22.28 -13.81
N ALA A 321 15.45 -22.50 -14.86
CA ALA A 321 15.16 -22.02 -16.23
C ALA A 321 13.85 -22.59 -16.82
N ASP A 322 13.45 -23.79 -16.39
CA ASP A 322 12.29 -24.53 -16.83
C ASP A 322 11.13 -24.49 -15.82
N LEU A 323 11.26 -23.73 -14.73
CA LEU A 323 10.18 -23.59 -13.77
C LEU A 323 8.99 -22.89 -14.43
N ARG A 324 7.82 -23.53 -14.34
CA ARG A 324 6.56 -22.96 -14.84
C ARG A 324 6.25 -21.65 -14.11
N SER A 325 5.60 -20.72 -14.79
CA SER A 325 5.08 -19.51 -14.14
C SER A 325 3.94 -19.86 -13.16
N GLY A 326 3.78 -19.05 -12.12
CA GLY A 326 2.79 -19.28 -11.06
C GLY A 326 3.19 -18.72 -9.71
N ALA A 327 2.32 -18.91 -8.72
CA ALA A 327 2.64 -18.64 -7.31
C ALA A 327 3.38 -19.83 -6.69
N TYR A 328 4.47 -19.55 -6.00
CA TYR A 328 5.28 -20.51 -5.25
C TYR A 328 5.48 -19.99 -3.83
N ALA A 329 5.68 -20.88 -2.86
CA ALA A 329 6.00 -20.48 -1.51
C ALA A 329 7.10 -21.37 -0.92
N ALA A 330 8.12 -20.74 -0.32
CA ALA A 330 8.99 -21.43 0.62
C ALA A 330 8.19 -21.66 1.91
N ARG A 331 7.97 -22.92 2.26
CA ARG A 331 7.20 -23.31 3.45
C ARG A 331 8.17 -23.75 4.54
N PHE A 332 7.99 -23.18 5.73
CA PHE A 332 8.77 -23.45 6.92
C PHE A 332 7.87 -24.16 7.93
N THR A 333 8.19 -25.39 8.28
CA THR A 333 7.47 -26.16 9.30
C THR A 333 8.32 -26.24 10.56
N ASP A 334 7.79 -25.71 11.67
CA ASP A 334 8.45 -25.78 12.97
C ASP A 334 8.32 -27.18 13.63
N PRO A 335 9.05 -27.46 14.72
CA PRO A 335 8.98 -28.76 15.41
C PRO A 335 7.61 -29.12 16.00
N ASP A 336 6.75 -28.12 16.24
CA ASP A 336 5.39 -28.28 16.78
C ASP A 336 4.34 -28.42 15.66
N GLY A 337 4.76 -28.34 14.39
CA GLY A 337 3.94 -28.48 13.20
C GLY A 337 3.35 -27.17 12.67
N GLY A 338 3.69 -26.03 13.26
CA GLY A 338 3.29 -24.71 12.77
C GLY A 338 3.96 -24.39 11.43
N ARG A 339 3.25 -23.64 10.58
CA ARG A 339 3.70 -23.32 9.21
C ARG A 339 3.79 -21.83 8.99
N ALA A 340 4.94 -21.40 8.46
CA ALA A 340 5.15 -20.08 7.89
C ALA A 340 5.46 -20.20 6.40
N TYR A 341 5.18 -19.13 5.65
CA TYR A 341 5.29 -19.11 4.20
C TYR A 341 5.95 -17.80 3.76
N ALA A 342 6.80 -17.89 2.74
CA ALA A 342 7.28 -16.74 1.96
C ALA A 342 6.91 -16.97 0.50
N THR A 343 5.87 -16.29 0.04
CA THR A 343 5.30 -16.45 -1.31
C THR A 343 6.01 -15.57 -2.33
N VAL A 344 6.31 -16.14 -3.49
CA VAL A 344 6.93 -15.49 -4.65
C VAL A 344 6.15 -15.86 -5.91
N PHE A 345 5.99 -14.90 -6.82
CA PHE A 345 5.36 -15.10 -8.13
C PHE A 345 6.45 -15.24 -9.19
N VAL A 346 6.44 -16.37 -9.89
CA VAL A 346 7.33 -16.62 -11.03
C VAL A 346 6.58 -16.25 -12.30
N GLU A 347 7.07 -15.25 -13.02
CA GLU A 347 6.54 -14.82 -14.32
C GLU A 347 7.21 -15.57 -15.48
N PRO A 348 6.59 -15.63 -16.68
CA PRO A 348 7.17 -16.30 -17.83
C PRO A 348 8.53 -15.72 -18.26
N ALA A 349 9.46 -16.59 -18.65
CA ALA A 349 10.79 -16.21 -19.14
C ALA A 349 10.76 -15.48 -20.50
N GLY A 350 9.73 -15.72 -21.31
CA GLY A 350 9.58 -15.15 -22.66
C GLY A 350 8.14 -14.71 -22.94
N ALA A 351 7.70 -14.89 -24.18
CA ALA A 351 6.30 -14.72 -24.54
C ALA A 351 5.43 -15.70 -23.74
N CYS A 352 4.26 -15.22 -23.34
CA CYS A 352 3.26 -16.02 -22.66
C CYS A 352 2.65 -17.08 -23.59
N HIS A 353 2.09 -18.12 -22.97
CA HIS A 353 1.11 -18.99 -23.58
C HIS A 353 -0.20 -18.24 -23.88
N ASP A 354 -1.14 -18.92 -24.54
CA ASP A 354 -2.38 -18.31 -25.01
C ASP A 354 -3.28 -17.73 -23.91
N THR A 355 -3.13 -18.23 -22.68
CA THR A 355 -3.95 -17.91 -21.52
C THR A 355 -3.06 -17.36 -20.41
N VAL A 356 -3.39 -16.18 -19.91
CA VAL A 356 -2.70 -15.55 -18.78
C VAL A 356 -3.67 -15.35 -17.63
N PHE A 357 -3.27 -15.74 -16.42
CA PHE A 357 -3.86 -15.27 -15.18
C PHE A 357 -3.12 -14.02 -14.73
N LEU A 358 -3.85 -12.91 -14.57
CA LEU A 358 -3.32 -11.66 -14.04
C LEU A 358 -3.51 -11.62 -12.52
N ALA A 359 -2.43 -11.90 -11.79
CA ALA A 359 -2.39 -11.89 -10.34
C ALA A 359 -2.38 -10.46 -9.81
N SER A 360 -3.32 -10.16 -8.91
CA SER A 360 -3.60 -8.83 -8.37
C SER A 360 -2.61 -8.42 -7.26
N THR A 361 -1.30 -8.56 -7.52
CA THR A 361 -0.23 -8.33 -6.54
C THR A 361 -0.25 -6.95 -5.89
N ALA A 362 -0.74 -5.91 -6.57
CA ALA A 362 -0.92 -4.59 -5.94
C ALA A 362 -2.05 -4.61 -4.91
N THR A 363 -3.17 -5.28 -5.22
CA THR A 363 -4.24 -5.51 -4.25
C THR A 363 -3.75 -6.35 -3.08
N TYR A 364 -2.95 -7.40 -3.32
CA TYR A 364 -2.44 -8.25 -2.24
C TYR A 364 -1.60 -7.43 -1.24
N LEU A 365 -0.81 -6.47 -1.74
CA LEU A 365 -0.05 -5.53 -0.91
C LEU A 365 -0.93 -4.48 -0.24
N ALA A 366 -2.00 -4.03 -0.88
CA ALA A 366 -2.92 -3.07 -0.28
C ALA A 366 -3.61 -3.65 0.97
N TYR A 367 -3.95 -4.94 0.93
CA TYR A 367 -4.52 -5.68 2.06
C TYR A 367 -3.48 -6.41 2.92
N ALA A 368 -2.18 -6.15 2.72
CA ALA A 368 -1.11 -6.80 3.46
C ALA A 368 -1.25 -6.61 4.97
N ASN A 369 -1.47 -7.70 5.70
CA ASN A 369 -1.70 -7.68 7.15
C ASN A 369 -2.90 -6.82 7.57
N GLU A 370 -4.03 -6.91 6.85
CA GLU A 370 -5.25 -6.18 7.20
C GLU A 370 -5.94 -6.78 8.44
N THR A 371 -6.43 -5.91 9.33
CA THR A 371 -7.26 -6.27 10.50
C THR A 371 -8.59 -5.50 10.52
N VAL A 372 -8.85 -4.68 9.49
CA VAL A 372 -10.02 -3.82 9.36
C VAL A 372 -11.29 -4.66 9.27
N SER A 373 -11.23 -5.85 8.65
CA SER A 373 -12.38 -6.76 8.59
C SER A 373 -12.93 -7.13 9.98
N LEU A 374 -12.07 -7.25 10.99
CA LEU A 374 -12.52 -7.53 12.36
C LEU A 374 -13.39 -6.40 12.93
N ARG A 375 -13.00 -5.14 12.64
CA ARG A 375 -13.67 -3.93 13.15
C ARG A 375 -14.86 -3.52 12.30
N LEU A 376 -14.75 -3.62 10.98
CA LEU A 376 -15.75 -3.15 10.02
C LEU A 376 -17.01 -4.01 10.07
N THR A 377 -16.87 -5.33 10.21
CA THR A 377 -18.03 -6.23 10.37
C THR A 377 -18.80 -5.92 11.66
N GLU A 378 -18.10 -5.63 12.77
CA GLU A 378 -18.75 -5.22 14.02
C GLU A 378 -19.45 -3.86 13.85
N MET A 379 -18.79 -2.87 13.26
CA MET A 379 -19.33 -1.52 13.07
C MET A 379 -20.54 -1.47 12.13
N LEU A 380 -20.49 -2.18 11.00
CA LEU A 380 -21.54 -2.14 9.99
C LEU A 380 -22.71 -3.06 10.31
N TYR A 381 -22.44 -4.24 10.89
CA TYR A 381 -23.44 -5.30 11.02
C TYR A 381 -23.74 -5.67 12.47
N GLY A 382 -23.02 -5.14 13.45
CA GLY A 382 -23.18 -5.51 14.86
C GLY A 382 -22.78 -6.96 15.16
N VAL A 383 -21.96 -7.56 14.30
CA VAL A 383 -21.50 -8.95 14.40
C VAL A 383 -20.00 -8.94 14.63
N LEU A 384 -19.55 -9.56 15.73
CA LEU A 384 -18.13 -9.79 15.97
C LEU A 384 -17.71 -11.07 15.22
N PRO A 385 -16.90 -10.98 14.15
CA PRO A 385 -16.43 -12.17 13.45
C PRO A 385 -15.42 -12.93 14.33
N PRO A 386 -15.29 -14.25 14.17
CA PRO A 386 -14.17 -14.97 14.75
C PRO A 386 -12.85 -14.41 14.18
N VAL A 387 -11.81 -14.34 15.01
CA VAL A 387 -10.47 -13.95 14.56
C VAL A 387 -9.92 -15.07 13.66
N PRO A 388 -9.60 -14.80 12.38
CA PRO A 388 -8.95 -15.78 11.51
C PRO A 388 -7.58 -16.19 12.05
N ASP A 389 -7.23 -17.47 11.91
CA ASP A 389 -5.98 -18.04 12.45
C ASP A 389 -4.73 -17.29 11.92
N GLU A 390 -4.78 -16.81 10.68
CA GLU A 390 -3.70 -16.04 10.08
C GLU A 390 -3.47 -14.66 10.73
N LEU A 391 -4.48 -14.09 11.39
CA LEU A 391 -4.37 -12.80 12.08
C LEU A 391 -3.89 -12.95 13.53
N VAL A 392 -3.95 -14.14 14.12
CA VAL A 392 -3.52 -14.36 15.51
C VAL A 392 -2.06 -13.96 15.73
N PRO A 393 -1.08 -14.36 14.88
CA PRO A 393 0.29 -13.87 14.99
C PRO A 393 0.42 -12.35 14.88
N LEU A 394 -0.32 -11.74 13.96
CA LEU A 394 -0.27 -10.31 13.72
C LEU A 394 -0.82 -9.50 14.90
N LEU A 395 -1.89 -9.97 15.54
CA LEU A 395 -2.45 -9.33 16.74
C LEU A 395 -1.51 -9.43 17.94
N ALA A 396 -0.73 -10.51 18.02
CA ALA A 396 0.31 -10.66 19.04
C ALA A 396 1.57 -9.84 18.72
N HIS A 397 1.84 -9.60 17.44
CA HIS A 397 3.03 -8.90 16.93
C HIS A 397 2.67 -7.82 15.91
N PRO A 398 2.03 -6.72 16.33
CA PRO A 398 1.64 -5.63 15.44
C PRO A 398 2.84 -4.95 14.76
N GLU A 399 4.04 -5.12 15.31
CA GLU A 399 5.28 -4.61 14.75
C GLU A 399 5.67 -5.21 13.39
N PHE A 400 4.98 -6.25 12.89
CA PHE A 400 5.09 -6.69 11.48
C PHE A 400 4.47 -5.73 10.45
N GLY A 401 3.90 -4.63 10.93
CA GLY A 401 3.31 -3.58 10.14
C GLY A 401 1.90 -3.92 9.67
N THR A 402 1.22 -2.91 9.15
CA THR A 402 -0.21 -2.93 8.89
C THR A 402 -0.55 -2.71 7.42
N SER A 403 -1.83 -2.79 7.04
CA SER A 403 -2.29 -2.65 5.65
C SER A 403 -2.61 -1.20 5.26
N LEU A 404 -2.90 -0.96 3.97
CA LEU A 404 -3.38 0.34 3.48
C LEU A 404 -4.83 0.68 3.91
N TYR A 405 -5.49 -0.22 4.65
CA TYR A 405 -6.81 0.02 5.24
C TYR A 405 -6.72 0.48 6.69
N GLU A 406 -5.51 0.66 7.20
CA GLU A 406 -5.28 0.85 8.62
C GLU A 406 -4.76 2.26 8.89
N HIS A 407 -4.72 2.57 10.19
CA HIS A 407 -4.12 3.81 10.66
C HIS A 407 -2.79 3.46 11.32
N HIS A 408 -1.85 4.38 11.20
CA HIS A 408 -0.68 4.43 12.05
C HIS A 408 -1.08 4.69 13.51
N ALA A 409 -0.15 4.44 14.43
CA ALA A 409 -0.33 4.68 15.86
C ALA A 409 -0.76 6.14 16.18
N ASP A 410 -0.41 7.08 15.32
CA ASP A 410 -0.76 8.50 15.45
C ASP A 410 -2.13 8.88 14.85
N GLY A 411 -2.87 7.90 14.31
CA GLY A 411 -4.19 8.09 13.73
C GLY A 411 -4.18 8.60 12.29
N SER A 412 -3.02 8.75 11.64
CA SER A 412 -2.95 9.00 10.19
C SER A 412 -3.15 7.72 9.38
N GLY A 413 -3.74 7.83 8.19
CA GLY A 413 -3.91 6.67 7.30
C GLY A 413 -2.59 6.13 6.76
N VAL A 414 -2.48 4.81 6.64
CA VAL A 414 -1.28 4.15 6.09
C VAL A 414 -1.28 4.30 4.57
N ARG A 415 -0.31 5.03 4.04
CA ARG A 415 -0.20 5.36 2.59
C ARG A 415 0.59 4.34 1.78
N THR A 416 1.52 3.64 2.41
CA THR A 416 2.48 2.76 1.74
C THR A 416 2.47 1.37 2.33
N SER A 417 2.61 0.36 1.47
CA SER A 417 2.75 -1.04 1.89
C SER A 417 3.83 -1.72 1.07
N SER A 418 4.68 -2.49 1.75
CA SER A 418 5.84 -3.18 1.18
C SER A 418 5.78 -4.69 1.40
N TRP A 419 6.39 -5.46 0.50
CA TRP A 419 6.58 -6.91 0.66
C TRP A 419 7.85 -7.30 1.44
N LEU A 420 8.74 -6.37 1.77
CA LEU A 420 9.97 -6.65 2.55
C LEU A 420 9.68 -6.79 4.06
N ARG A 421 8.61 -7.52 4.38
CA ARG A 421 8.13 -7.86 5.71
C ARG A 421 7.24 -9.10 5.61
N PRO A 422 7.03 -9.86 6.70
CA PRO A 422 6.11 -11.00 6.69
C PRO A 422 4.67 -10.59 6.32
N LEU A 423 4.11 -11.23 5.29
CA LEU A 423 2.75 -10.97 4.80
C LEU A 423 1.83 -12.16 5.10
N PHE A 424 1.05 -12.07 6.19
CA PHE A 424 0.24 -13.17 6.70
C PHE A 424 -1.00 -13.49 5.85
N ASN A 425 -1.43 -12.56 5.00
CA ASN A 425 -2.51 -12.75 4.03
C ASN A 425 -2.02 -13.26 2.66
N LEU A 426 -0.69 -13.31 2.42
CA LEU A 426 -0.09 -13.83 1.20
C LEU A 426 0.49 -15.23 1.44
N ARG A 427 -0.30 -16.11 2.05
CA ARG A 427 0.05 -17.51 2.29
C ARG A 427 -1.16 -18.40 1.98
N PRO A 428 -0.95 -19.68 1.63
CA PRO A 428 -2.06 -20.65 1.62
C PRO A 428 -2.55 -20.90 3.05
N GLU A 429 -3.64 -21.65 3.20
CA GLU A 429 -4.24 -21.96 4.50
C GLU A 429 -4.70 -20.71 5.26
N THR A 430 -5.25 -19.73 4.53
CA THR A 430 -5.92 -18.53 5.06
C THR A 430 -7.37 -18.52 4.59
N ARG A 431 -8.21 -17.64 5.15
CA ARG A 431 -9.56 -17.48 4.61
C ARG A 431 -9.53 -17.11 3.12
N MET A 432 -10.60 -17.46 2.40
CA MET A 432 -10.86 -16.98 1.05
C MET A 432 -10.90 -15.45 1.10
N TRP A 433 -9.89 -14.75 0.61
CA TRP A 433 -9.88 -13.29 0.40
C TRP A 433 -8.68 -12.95 -0.46
N SER A 434 -8.84 -12.04 -1.42
CA SER A 434 -7.75 -11.54 -2.25
C SER A 434 -6.92 -12.70 -2.86
N PHE A 435 -5.61 -12.80 -2.56
CA PHE A 435 -4.74 -13.89 -3.04
C PHE A 435 -5.33 -15.29 -2.88
N ASN A 436 -5.91 -15.59 -1.72
CA ASN A 436 -6.43 -16.94 -1.45
C ASN A 436 -7.71 -17.22 -2.27
N ALA A 437 -8.59 -16.22 -2.42
CA ALA A 437 -9.77 -16.31 -3.27
C ALA A 437 -9.42 -16.54 -4.75
N ASP A 438 -8.34 -15.90 -5.22
CA ASP A 438 -7.80 -16.11 -6.56
C ASP A 438 -7.37 -17.56 -6.81
N THR A 439 -7.03 -18.32 -5.76
CA THR A 439 -6.64 -19.72 -5.93
C THR A 439 -7.76 -20.65 -6.41
N ALA A 440 -9.03 -20.24 -6.25
CA ALA A 440 -10.16 -20.92 -6.87
C ALA A 440 -10.10 -20.84 -8.41
N ILE A 441 -9.63 -19.70 -8.94
CA ILE A 441 -9.45 -19.49 -10.38
C ILE A 441 -8.24 -20.27 -10.88
N THR A 442 -7.10 -20.24 -10.18
CA THR A 442 -5.92 -21.00 -10.61
C THR A 442 -6.15 -22.50 -10.56
N SER A 443 -6.84 -23.00 -9.54
CA SER A 443 -7.26 -24.41 -9.45
C SER A 443 -8.16 -24.82 -10.62
N TRP A 444 -9.12 -23.97 -11.01
CA TRP A 444 -9.94 -24.19 -12.20
C TRP A 444 -9.10 -24.18 -13.48
N LEU A 445 -8.21 -23.21 -13.64
CA LEU A 445 -7.33 -23.09 -14.81
C LEU A 445 -6.40 -24.30 -14.98
N GLU A 446 -5.94 -24.94 -13.91
CA GLU A 446 -5.18 -26.18 -14.00
C GLU A 446 -5.98 -27.31 -14.68
N GLN A 447 -7.31 -27.30 -14.60
CA GLN A 447 -8.14 -28.33 -15.24
C GLN A 447 -8.46 -28.00 -16.70
N VAL A 448 -8.75 -26.73 -17.00
CA VAL A 448 -9.27 -26.33 -18.33
C VAL A 448 -8.21 -25.72 -19.26
N ALA A 449 -7.10 -25.24 -18.71
CA ALA A 449 -6.00 -24.60 -19.43
C ALA A 449 -4.65 -24.80 -18.72
N PRO A 450 -4.17 -26.04 -18.49
CA PRO A 450 -2.96 -26.34 -17.71
C PRO A 450 -1.64 -25.76 -18.25
N GLY A 451 -1.68 -25.04 -19.38
CA GLY A 451 -0.55 -24.27 -19.91
C GLY A 451 -0.64 -22.78 -19.66
N TYR A 452 -1.57 -22.30 -18.82
CA TYR A 452 -1.69 -20.88 -18.51
C TYR A 452 -0.41 -20.35 -17.85
N ASP A 453 -0.11 -19.08 -18.12
CA ASP A 453 0.94 -18.33 -17.43
C ASP A 453 0.38 -17.39 -16.37
N THR A 454 1.17 -17.10 -15.33
CA THR A 454 0.87 -16.02 -14.39
C THR A 454 1.69 -14.78 -14.72
N VAL A 455 1.00 -13.66 -14.94
CA VAL A 455 1.57 -12.31 -14.99
C VAL A 455 1.03 -11.54 -13.79
N THR A 456 1.81 -10.62 -13.24
CA THR A 456 1.45 -9.84 -12.05
C THR A 456 1.19 -8.38 -12.42
N ASP A 457 0.51 -7.64 -11.54
CA ASP A 457 0.42 -6.18 -11.66
C ASP A 457 1.81 -5.53 -11.76
N HIS A 458 2.80 -6.02 -11.00
CA HIS A 458 4.17 -5.47 -11.03
C HIS A 458 4.83 -5.70 -12.40
N GLY A 459 4.69 -6.90 -12.97
CA GLY A 459 5.22 -7.21 -14.30
C GLY A 459 4.53 -6.41 -15.41
N LEU A 460 3.21 -6.23 -15.30
CA LEU A 460 2.43 -5.43 -16.24
C LEU A 460 2.71 -3.93 -16.10
N HIS A 461 2.90 -3.41 -14.90
CA HIS A 461 3.36 -2.03 -14.67
C HIS A 461 4.75 -1.80 -15.29
N ALA A 462 5.71 -2.70 -15.04
CA ALA A 462 7.08 -2.53 -15.50
C ALA A 462 7.25 -2.69 -17.02
N ARG A 463 6.48 -3.57 -17.67
CA ARG A 463 6.66 -3.93 -19.09
C ARG A 463 5.49 -3.50 -19.98
N GLY A 464 4.42 -2.94 -19.42
CA GLY A 464 3.20 -2.60 -20.14
C GLY A 464 2.66 -3.80 -20.92
N VAL A 465 2.06 -3.52 -22.08
CA VAL A 465 1.47 -4.55 -22.97
C VAL A 465 2.46 -5.64 -23.44
N ALA A 466 3.78 -5.41 -23.33
CA ALA A 466 4.79 -6.40 -23.66
C ALA A 466 4.84 -7.55 -22.63
N ALA A 467 4.37 -7.35 -21.40
CA ALA A 467 4.17 -8.43 -20.43
C ALA A 467 3.19 -9.50 -20.94
N LEU A 468 2.27 -9.11 -21.84
CA LEU A 468 1.21 -9.95 -22.39
C LEU A 468 1.49 -10.40 -23.83
N GLU A 469 2.75 -10.35 -24.27
CA GLU A 469 3.14 -10.89 -25.58
C GLU A 469 2.85 -12.40 -25.63
N GLY A 470 2.28 -12.90 -26.73
CA GLY A 470 1.86 -14.30 -26.88
C GLY A 470 0.47 -14.61 -26.31
N ALA A 471 0.01 -13.86 -25.30
CA ALA A 471 -1.31 -14.03 -24.72
C ALA A 471 -2.43 -13.69 -25.71
N ARG A 472 -3.48 -14.50 -25.70
CA ARG A 472 -4.73 -14.27 -26.44
C ARG A 472 -5.86 -13.88 -25.49
N VAL A 473 -5.88 -14.47 -24.31
CA VAL A 473 -6.84 -14.18 -23.25
C VAL A 473 -6.13 -13.90 -21.93
N VAL A 474 -6.59 -12.87 -21.23
CA VAL A 474 -6.23 -12.55 -19.85
C VAL A 474 -7.44 -12.81 -18.96
N VAL A 475 -7.22 -13.48 -17.83
CA VAL A 475 -8.20 -13.74 -16.78
C VAL A 475 -7.74 -13.00 -15.53
N THR A 476 -8.56 -12.11 -14.97
CA THR A 476 -8.20 -11.39 -13.73
C THR A 476 -8.42 -12.26 -12.50
N GLY A 477 -7.89 -11.82 -11.35
CA GLY A 477 -8.36 -12.27 -10.05
C GLY A 477 -9.80 -11.85 -9.72
N THR A 478 -10.26 -12.22 -8.52
CA THR A 478 -11.58 -11.91 -7.96
C THR A 478 -11.71 -10.45 -7.54
N HIS A 479 -10.59 -9.74 -7.31
CA HIS A 479 -10.61 -8.39 -6.76
C HIS A 479 -9.38 -7.56 -7.21
N PRO A 480 -9.22 -7.23 -8.51
CA PRO A 480 -8.11 -6.43 -9.02
C PRO A 480 -8.31 -4.92 -8.75
N GLU A 481 -8.50 -4.54 -7.48
CA GLU A 481 -8.91 -3.19 -7.03
C GLU A 481 -7.86 -2.09 -7.26
N TYR A 482 -6.56 -2.40 -7.15
CA TYR A 482 -5.46 -1.42 -7.14
C TYR A 482 -4.61 -1.50 -8.41
N VAL A 483 -4.57 -0.43 -9.21
CA VAL A 483 -3.79 -0.41 -10.47
C VAL A 483 -3.16 0.95 -10.76
N SER A 484 -2.09 0.96 -11.55
CA SER A 484 -1.38 2.15 -12.05
C SER A 484 -1.83 2.53 -13.46
N ASP A 485 -1.42 3.72 -13.93
CA ASP A 485 -1.66 4.18 -15.30
C ASP A 485 -1.10 3.17 -16.31
N GLU A 486 0.11 2.66 -16.06
CA GLU A 486 0.82 1.75 -16.95
C GLU A 486 0.11 0.38 -17.07
N ILE A 487 -0.54 -0.08 -15.99
CA ILE A 487 -1.36 -1.30 -15.99
C ILE A 487 -2.61 -1.11 -16.85
N LEU A 488 -3.35 -0.02 -16.64
CA LEU A 488 -4.54 0.29 -17.43
C LEU A 488 -4.21 0.45 -18.91
N ASP A 489 -3.16 1.21 -19.23
CA ASP A 489 -2.69 1.41 -20.60
C ASP A 489 -2.26 0.08 -21.24
N GLY A 490 -1.63 -0.80 -20.46
CA GLY A 490 -1.26 -2.15 -20.88
C GLY A 490 -2.47 -3.00 -21.28
N LEU A 491 -3.54 -2.99 -20.46
CA LEU A 491 -4.77 -3.74 -20.75
C LEU A 491 -5.56 -3.14 -21.92
N GLU A 492 -5.66 -1.82 -22.00
CA GLU A 492 -6.30 -1.13 -23.12
C GLU A 492 -5.57 -1.42 -24.44
N ALA A 493 -4.24 -1.36 -24.45
CA ALA A 493 -3.43 -1.72 -25.61
C ALA A 493 -3.58 -3.20 -25.99
N PHE A 494 -3.69 -4.09 -25.00
CA PHE A 494 -3.94 -5.52 -25.23
C PHE A 494 -5.29 -5.75 -25.91
N LEU A 495 -6.36 -5.10 -25.45
CA LEU A 495 -7.69 -5.17 -26.06
C LEU A 495 -7.74 -4.52 -27.45
N ALA A 496 -7.04 -3.40 -27.64
CA ALA A 496 -6.97 -2.68 -28.92
C ALA A 496 -6.32 -3.50 -30.04
N ARG A 497 -5.41 -4.42 -29.71
CA ARG A 497 -4.77 -5.35 -30.66
C ARG A 497 -5.47 -6.70 -30.80
N GLY A 498 -6.70 -6.82 -30.29
CA GLY A 498 -7.52 -8.03 -30.42
C GLY A 498 -7.38 -9.05 -29.29
N GLY A 499 -6.67 -8.69 -28.21
CA GLY A 499 -6.65 -9.44 -26.97
C GLY A 499 -8.04 -9.50 -26.33
N ARG A 500 -8.24 -10.46 -25.43
CA ARG A 500 -9.54 -10.73 -24.80
C ARG A 500 -9.42 -10.81 -23.29
N LEU A 501 -10.37 -10.24 -22.57
CA LEU A 501 -10.30 -10.11 -21.12
C LEU A 501 -11.52 -10.77 -20.46
N ILE A 502 -11.27 -11.67 -19.52
CA ILE A 502 -12.27 -12.24 -18.62
C ILE A 502 -12.06 -11.59 -17.25
N TYR A 503 -12.91 -10.62 -16.93
CA TYR A 503 -12.95 -9.98 -15.62
C TYR A 503 -13.79 -10.82 -14.66
N MET A 504 -13.11 -11.52 -13.75
CA MET A 504 -13.70 -12.54 -12.86
C MET A 504 -14.21 -11.97 -11.53
N GLY A 505 -14.05 -10.67 -11.31
CA GLY A 505 -14.18 -10.05 -9.99
C GLY A 505 -15.24 -8.97 -9.85
N GLY A 506 -15.21 -8.30 -8.70
CA GLY A 506 -15.93 -7.09 -8.35
C GLY A 506 -14.98 -6.03 -7.77
N ASN A 507 -15.38 -4.76 -7.81
CA ASN A 507 -14.59 -3.60 -7.39
C ASN A 507 -13.16 -3.61 -7.98
N GLY A 508 -13.07 -3.92 -9.27
CA GLY A 508 -11.83 -3.93 -10.02
C GLY A 508 -11.48 -2.55 -10.54
N PHE A 509 -10.18 -2.26 -10.64
CA PHE A 509 -9.62 -1.05 -11.23
C PHE A 509 -10.18 0.24 -10.59
N TYR A 510 -10.26 0.23 -9.26
CA TYR A 510 -10.95 1.24 -8.47
C TYR A 510 -10.00 2.35 -7.99
N TRP A 511 -8.94 1.96 -7.28
CA TRP A 511 -7.94 2.87 -6.73
C TRP A 511 -6.79 3.08 -7.71
N ARG A 512 -6.42 4.35 -7.87
CA ARG A 512 -5.17 4.73 -8.52
C ARG A 512 -4.01 4.55 -7.56
N THR A 513 -3.06 3.72 -7.96
CA THR A 513 -1.93 3.30 -7.14
C THR A 513 -0.63 3.67 -7.82
N ALA A 514 0.30 4.28 -7.08
CA ALA A 514 1.63 4.57 -7.57
C ALA A 514 2.62 3.47 -7.20
N PHE A 515 3.54 3.23 -8.13
CA PHE A 515 4.70 2.35 -8.00
C PHE A 515 5.95 3.23 -8.07
N SER A 516 7.07 2.75 -7.50
CA SER A 516 8.31 3.53 -7.47
C SER A 516 9.51 2.71 -7.94
N ALA A 517 10.35 3.31 -8.79
CA ALA A 517 11.65 2.74 -9.13
C ALA A 517 12.67 2.87 -7.98
N HIS A 518 12.46 3.83 -7.07
CA HIS A 518 13.29 4.01 -5.88
C HIS A 518 12.89 3.10 -4.73
N TYR A 519 11.60 2.77 -4.65
CA TYR A 519 11.02 1.85 -3.68
C TYR A 519 10.29 0.72 -4.40
N PRO A 520 11.00 -0.13 -5.15
CA PRO A 520 10.37 -1.17 -5.97
C PRO A 520 9.50 -2.10 -5.13
N ALA A 521 9.85 -2.29 -3.85
CA ALA A 521 9.12 -3.14 -2.93
C ALA A 521 7.78 -2.59 -2.43
N ALA A 522 7.48 -1.32 -2.70
CA ALA A 522 6.33 -0.64 -2.12
C ALA A 522 5.38 -0.08 -3.19
N ILE A 523 4.11 -0.04 -2.80
CA ILE A 523 3.07 0.73 -3.49
C ILE A 523 2.63 1.89 -2.59
N GLU A 524 2.14 2.97 -3.21
CA GLU A 524 1.53 4.11 -2.52
C GLU A 524 0.08 4.29 -2.99
N ILE A 525 -0.79 4.67 -2.04
CA ILE A 525 -2.10 5.24 -2.35
C ILE A 525 -2.33 6.50 -1.53
N ARG A 526 -3.19 7.38 -2.05
CA ARG A 526 -3.78 8.48 -1.29
C ARG A 526 -5.29 8.49 -1.47
N ARG A 527 -6.02 8.25 -0.38
CA ARG A 527 -7.49 8.22 -0.38
C ARG A 527 -8.07 9.62 -0.38
N ALA A 528 -8.03 10.26 -1.55
CA ALA A 528 -8.47 11.63 -1.79
C ALA A 528 -9.99 11.83 -1.60
N GLU A 529 -10.63 12.74 -2.33
CA GLU A 529 -11.96 13.26 -2.00
C GLU A 529 -13.11 12.23 -1.96
N ASP A 530 -12.98 11.09 -2.64
CA ASP A 530 -14.08 10.15 -2.89
C ASP A 530 -13.73 8.68 -2.68
N GLY A 531 -14.75 7.81 -2.74
CA GLY A 531 -14.69 6.35 -2.67
C GLY A 531 -14.90 5.74 -1.28
N THR A 532 -15.11 4.41 -1.24
CA THR A 532 -15.24 3.65 0.01
C THR A 532 -13.90 3.63 0.73
N ARG A 533 -13.77 4.47 1.76
CA ARG A 533 -12.48 4.76 2.39
C ARG A 533 -12.42 4.24 3.82
N ALA A 534 -11.34 3.54 4.15
CA ALA A 534 -11.00 3.20 5.53
C ALA A 534 -10.47 4.41 6.32
N TRP A 535 -9.90 5.38 5.63
CA TRP A 535 -9.39 6.65 6.15
C TRP A 535 -9.40 7.70 5.03
N VAL A 536 -9.47 8.99 5.42
CA VAL A 536 -9.55 10.11 4.48
C VAL A 536 -8.22 10.86 4.48
N GLU A 537 -7.68 11.11 3.28
CA GLU A 537 -6.46 11.89 3.13
C GLU A 537 -6.66 13.35 3.55
N THR A 538 -5.62 13.94 4.12
CA THR A 538 -5.59 15.34 4.50
C THR A 538 -5.75 16.24 3.27
N PRO A 539 -6.69 17.20 3.26
CA PRO A 539 -6.82 18.17 2.17
C PRO A 539 -5.50 18.89 1.89
N GLY A 540 -5.15 18.96 0.61
CA GLY A 540 -3.87 19.48 0.12
C GLY A 540 -2.79 18.40 -0.03
N GLU A 541 -2.99 17.16 0.43
CA GLU A 541 -2.00 16.08 0.33
C GLU A 541 -2.43 14.97 -0.63
N TYR A 542 -3.24 15.27 -1.66
CA TYR A 542 -3.82 14.25 -2.55
C TYR A 542 -2.89 13.76 -3.66
N VAL A 543 -1.85 14.53 -4.00
CA VAL A 543 -0.87 14.14 -5.02
C VAL A 543 0.12 13.16 -4.40
N GLN A 544 0.24 12.00 -5.01
CA GLN A 544 1.11 10.90 -4.59
C GLN A 544 2.58 11.33 -4.61
N GLU A 545 3.37 10.76 -3.71
CA GLU A 545 4.80 10.98 -3.61
C GLU A 545 5.57 10.23 -4.71
N PHE A 546 5.20 8.98 -4.99
CA PHE A 546 5.98 8.08 -5.84
C PHE A 546 5.97 8.47 -7.33
N ASP A 547 4.83 8.90 -7.85
CA ASP A 547 4.67 9.22 -9.28
C ASP A 547 4.21 10.67 -9.55
N GLY A 548 3.98 11.45 -8.48
CA GLY A 548 3.52 12.82 -8.57
C GLY A 548 2.14 12.98 -9.19
N ARG A 549 1.30 11.95 -9.24
CA ARG A 549 -0.05 12.05 -9.81
C ARG A 549 -1.11 12.18 -8.72
N LEU A 550 -2.28 12.67 -9.08
CA LEU A 550 -3.42 12.76 -8.16
C LEU A 550 -3.84 11.33 -7.75
N GLY A 551 -3.94 11.07 -6.45
CA GLY A 551 -4.51 9.84 -5.90
C GLY A 551 -6.03 9.81 -5.93
N GLY A 552 -6.61 8.78 -5.31
CA GLY A 552 -8.05 8.57 -5.27
C GLY A 552 -8.53 7.64 -6.38
N LEU A 553 -9.76 7.87 -6.86
CA LEU A 553 -10.44 6.97 -7.79
C LEU A 553 -10.08 7.23 -9.25
N TRP A 554 -9.98 6.16 -10.04
CA TRP A 554 -9.87 6.26 -11.49
C TRP A 554 -11.06 6.95 -12.15
N ARG A 555 -12.26 6.78 -11.58
CA ARG A 555 -13.47 7.51 -11.99
C ARG A 555 -13.28 9.03 -11.91
N ARG A 556 -12.57 9.53 -10.90
CA ARG A 556 -12.27 10.96 -10.73
C ARG A 556 -11.14 11.44 -11.66
N CYS A 557 -10.39 10.51 -12.25
CA CYS A 557 -9.41 10.78 -13.29
C CYS A 557 -9.98 10.62 -14.71
N GLY A 558 -11.31 10.41 -14.86
CA GLY A 558 -11.95 10.22 -16.17
C GLY A 558 -11.70 8.86 -16.82
N ARG A 559 -11.22 7.87 -16.06
CA ARG A 559 -10.95 6.49 -16.50
C ARG A 559 -11.69 5.44 -15.65
N PRO A 560 -13.03 5.55 -15.47
CA PRO A 560 -13.75 4.56 -14.67
C PRO A 560 -13.63 3.13 -15.26
N PRO A 561 -13.69 2.09 -14.42
CA PRO A 561 -13.59 0.68 -14.85
C PRO A 561 -14.59 0.31 -15.95
N ASN A 562 -15.77 0.95 -15.98
CA ASN A 562 -16.79 0.78 -17.01
C ASN A 562 -16.26 0.89 -18.45
N ARG A 563 -15.25 1.73 -18.70
CA ARG A 563 -14.64 1.89 -20.02
C ARG A 563 -13.76 0.71 -20.43
N LEU A 564 -13.14 0.04 -19.46
CA LEU A 564 -12.23 -1.08 -19.68
C LEU A 564 -12.98 -2.41 -19.67
N VAL A 565 -13.77 -2.65 -18.63
CA VAL A 565 -14.44 -3.95 -18.38
C VAL A 565 -15.96 -3.91 -18.51
N GLY A 566 -16.54 -2.80 -18.96
CA GLY A 566 -17.99 -2.68 -19.21
C GLY A 566 -18.85 -2.51 -17.96
N VAL A 567 -18.32 -2.77 -16.78
CA VAL A 567 -18.98 -2.61 -15.47
C VAL A 567 -18.08 -1.85 -14.50
N GLY A 568 -18.65 -1.31 -13.42
CA GLY A 568 -17.90 -0.65 -12.35
C GLY A 568 -18.60 -0.71 -11.00
N PHE A 569 -17.82 -0.53 -9.93
CA PHE A 569 -18.24 -0.73 -8.55
C PHE A 569 -19.50 0.06 -8.19
N ALA A 570 -20.51 -0.66 -7.69
CA ALA A 570 -21.84 -0.13 -7.43
C ALA A 570 -22.29 -0.29 -5.98
N ALA A 571 -21.97 -1.43 -5.37
CA ALA A 571 -22.42 -1.74 -4.01
C ALA A 571 -21.54 -2.80 -3.34
N GLN A 572 -21.57 -2.82 -2.01
CA GLN A 572 -20.87 -3.81 -1.17
C GLN A 572 -21.74 -4.31 -0.02
N GLY A 573 -21.55 -5.57 0.36
CA GLY A 573 -22.25 -6.26 1.45
C GLY A 573 -21.66 -7.65 1.69
N PHE A 574 -21.41 -8.01 2.95
CA PHE A 574 -20.56 -9.15 3.32
C PHE A 574 -21.30 -10.30 4.03
N LEU A 575 -22.64 -10.24 4.17
CA LEU A 575 -23.40 -11.26 4.90
C LEU A 575 -24.04 -12.31 3.98
N THR A 576 -24.60 -11.88 2.85
CA THR A 576 -25.35 -12.77 1.95
C THR A 576 -24.91 -12.59 0.50
N GLY A 577 -25.07 -13.66 -0.27
CA GLY A 577 -24.88 -13.65 -1.72
C GLY A 577 -26.19 -13.89 -2.46
N ALA A 578 -26.23 -13.41 -3.70
CA ALA A 578 -27.38 -13.52 -4.59
C ALA A 578 -27.02 -14.29 -5.87
N ALA A 579 -28.06 -14.72 -6.59
CA ALA A 579 -27.95 -15.31 -7.92
C ALA A 579 -28.13 -14.23 -9.00
N TYR A 580 -27.62 -14.50 -10.21
CA TYR A 580 -27.92 -13.70 -11.40
C TYR A 580 -29.18 -14.21 -12.09
N ARG A 581 -30.12 -13.33 -12.41
CA ARG A 581 -31.24 -13.64 -13.31
C ARG A 581 -30.85 -13.30 -14.74
N ARG A 582 -31.04 -14.27 -15.65
CA ARG A 582 -30.81 -14.06 -17.08
C ARG A 582 -31.69 -12.95 -17.64
N GLN A 583 -31.07 -12.11 -18.47
CA GLN A 583 -31.72 -11.01 -19.18
C GLN A 583 -32.06 -11.39 -20.63
N PRO A 584 -32.99 -10.68 -21.29
CA PRO A 584 -33.34 -10.96 -22.70
C PRO A 584 -32.15 -10.93 -23.66
N ALA A 585 -31.13 -10.11 -23.40
CA ALA A 585 -29.94 -10.01 -24.24
C ALA A 585 -29.10 -11.32 -24.27
N ALA A 586 -29.29 -12.24 -23.31
CA ALA A 586 -28.66 -13.56 -23.35
C ALA A 586 -29.16 -14.46 -24.51
N ALA A 587 -30.25 -14.09 -25.19
CA ALA A 587 -30.73 -14.76 -26.39
C ALA A 587 -30.11 -14.19 -27.69
N ASP A 588 -29.31 -13.13 -27.62
CA ASP A 588 -28.61 -12.59 -28.78
C ASP A 588 -27.63 -13.65 -29.35
N PRO A 589 -27.64 -13.92 -30.68
CA PRO A 589 -26.72 -14.87 -31.30
C PRO A 589 -25.24 -14.62 -30.99
N ARG A 590 -24.84 -13.37 -30.72
CA ARG A 590 -23.47 -13.00 -30.32
C ARG A 590 -23.07 -13.65 -29.00
N ALA A 591 -24.01 -13.87 -28.09
CA ALA A 591 -23.79 -14.45 -26.77
C ALA A 591 -24.15 -15.95 -26.68
N ALA A 592 -24.60 -16.57 -27.79
CA ALA A 592 -25.09 -17.95 -27.78
C ALA A 592 -24.06 -18.96 -27.24
N PHE A 593 -22.77 -18.75 -27.54
CA PHE A 593 -21.69 -19.61 -27.03
C PHE A 593 -21.54 -19.52 -25.50
N ILE A 594 -21.84 -18.37 -24.89
CA ILE A 594 -21.64 -18.12 -23.45
C ILE A 594 -22.59 -18.98 -22.64
N VAL A 595 -23.86 -19.01 -23.03
CA VAL A 595 -24.95 -19.68 -22.31
C VAL A 595 -25.21 -21.11 -22.77
N GLU A 596 -24.35 -21.66 -23.63
CA GLU A 596 -24.46 -23.04 -24.11
C GLU A 596 -24.44 -24.04 -22.94
N GLY A 597 -25.45 -24.91 -22.88
CA GLY A 597 -25.60 -25.90 -21.81
C GLY A 597 -26.07 -25.32 -20.46
N VAL A 598 -26.50 -24.06 -20.41
CA VAL A 598 -27.10 -23.43 -19.22
C VAL A 598 -28.63 -23.36 -19.38
N THR A 599 -29.34 -24.21 -18.64
CA THR A 599 -30.79 -24.44 -18.83
C THR A 599 -31.69 -23.71 -17.83
N GLY A 600 -31.14 -23.13 -16.75
CA GLY A 600 -31.88 -22.36 -15.74
C GLY A 600 -31.99 -20.87 -16.05
N ASP A 601 -32.94 -20.22 -15.37
CA ASP A 601 -33.13 -18.76 -15.39
C ASP A 601 -32.20 -18.03 -14.40
N LEU A 602 -31.81 -18.74 -13.33
CA LEU A 602 -30.85 -18.26 -12.35
C LEU A 602 -29.49 -18.88 -12.63
N ILE A 603 -28.44 -18.07 -12.47
CA ILE A 603 -27.04 -18.45 -12.60
C ILE A 603 -26.36 -18.21 -11.26
N GLY A 604 -25.65 -19.21 -10.75
CA GLY A 604 -24.85 -19.08 -9.53
C GLY A 604 -25.70 -18.88 -8.28
N ALA A 605 -26.80 -19.62 -8.14
CA ALA A 605 -27.62 -19.69 -6.91
C ALA A 605 -26.97 -20.59 -5.83
N HIS A 606 -25.64 -20.59 -5.82
CA HIS A 606 -24.74 -21.32 -4.93
C HIS A 606 -23.42 -20.56 -4.88
N GLY A 607 -22.60 -20.85 -3.87
CA GLY A 607 -21.23 -20.34 -3.78
C GLY A 607 -20.73 -20.30 -2.35
N ALA A 608 -19.42 -20.43 -2.18
CA ALA A 608 -18.77 -20.39 -0.87
C ALA A 608 -18.93 -19.03 -0.15
N ARG A 609 -19.28 -17.97 -0.89
CA ARG A 609 -19.40 -16.58 -0.42
C ARG A 609 -20.86 -16.17 -0.26
N GLY A 610 -21.40 -16.30 0.96
CA GLY A 610 -22.77 -15.89 1.26
C GLY A 610 -23.87 -16.71 0.56
N GLY A 611 -23.51 -17.81 -0.11
CA GLY A 611 -24.45 -18.72 -0.77
C GLY A 611 -24.82 -18.40 -2.21
N GLY A 612 -24.17 -17.42 -2.85
CA GLY A 612 -24.44 -17.03 -4.24
C GLY A 612 -23.24 -16.44 -4.97
N ALA A 613 -23.30 -16.37 -6.29
CA ALA A 613 -22.22 -15.88 -7.15
C ALA A 613 -22.11 -14.34 -7.19
N ALA A 614 -23.14 -13.60 -6.77
CA ALA A 614 -23.13 -12.14 -6.63
C ALA A 614 -23.00 -11.78 -5.13
N SER A 615 -21.80 -11.50 -4.64
CA SER A 615 -21.54 -11.25 -3.21
C SER A 615 -20.26 -10.47 -2.94
N GLU A 616 -20.14 -9.97 -1.71
CA GLU A 616 -19.07 -9.10 -1.21
C GLU A 616 -19.11 -7.72 -1.87
N GLU A 617 -18.63 -7.60 -3.10
CA GLU A 617 -18.62 -6.34 -3.85
C GLU A 617 -19.06 -6.58 -5.28
N ILE A 618 -19.97 -5.74 -5.76
CA ILE A 618 -20.66 -5.92 -7.04
C ILE A 618 -20.56 -4.70 -7.96
N ASP A 619 -20.41 -4.98 -9.24
CA ASP A 619 -20.21 -4.00 -10.31
C ASP A 619 -21.37 -4.02 -11.31
N ARG A 620 -21.78 -2.84 -11.79
CA ARG A 620 -22.89 -2.72 -12.73
C ARG A 620 -22.50 -2.08 -14.05
N TRP A 621 -23.27 -2.38 -15.09
CA TRP A 621 -23.22 -1.68 -16.37
C TRP A 621 -23.85 -0.30 -16.22
N ASP A 622 -23.16 0.75 -16.69
CA ASP A 622 -23.62 2.13 -16.62
C ASP A 622 -23.06 2.96 -17.81
N PRO A 623 -23.91 3.35 -18.78
CA PRO A 623 -23.47 4.11 -19.94
C PRO A 623 -23.04 5.53 -19.59
N ALA A 624 -23.51 6.11 -18.47
CA ALA A 624 -23.07 7.41 -18.01
C ALA A 624 -21.61 7.40 -17.53
N LEU A 625 -21.10 6.22 -17.15
CA LEU A 625 -19.70 5.98 -16.81
C LEU A 625 -18.87 5.44 -17.98
N GLY A 626 -19.46 5.31 -19.16
CA GLY A 626 -18.76 4.90 -20.37
C GLY A 626 -18.73 3.40 -20.60
N SER A 627 -19.64 2.63 -20.01
CA SER A 627 -19.89 1.27 -20.46
C SER A 627 -20.25 1.25 -21.96
N PRO A 628 -19.72 0.32 -22.76
CA PRO A 628 -19.95 0.31 -24.21
C PRO A 628 -21.45 0.18 -24.56
N PRO A 629 -21.96 0.98 -25.52
CA PRO A 629 -23.39 1.00 -25.85
C PRO A 629 -23.87 -0.28 -26.54
N HIS A 630 -22.99 -1.03 -27.20
CA HIS A 630 -23.29 -2.31 -27.84
C HIS A 630 -23.10 -3.53 -26.92
N ALA A 631 -22.74 -3.30 -25.66
CA ALA A 631 -22.55 -4.37 -24.68
C ALA A 631 -23.88 -5.09 -24.40
N LEU A 632 -23.80 -6.41 -24.27
CA LEU A 632 -24.92 -7.24 -23.87
C LEU A 632 -24.85 -7.44 -22.35
N VAL A 633 -25.90 -7.01 -21.64
CA VAL A 633 -26.12 -7.38 -20.23
C VAL A 633 -26.85 -8.73 -20.23
N LEU A 634 -26.11 -9.81 -20.03
CA LEU A 634 -26.60 -11.19 -20.18
C LEU A 634 -27.40 -11.65 -18.95
N ALA A 635 -27.02 -11.19 -17.77
CA ALA A 635 -27.72 -11.48 -16.52
C ALA A 635 -27.48 -10.35 -15.50
N SER A 636 -28.41 -10.15 -14.58
CA SER A 636 -28.24 -9.20 -13.46
C SER A 636 -28.60 -9.87 -12.14
N SER A 637 -27.84 -9.60 -11.09
CA SER A 637 -28.14 -10.13 -9.76
C SER A 637 -29.40 -9.51 -9.17
N GLU A 638 -30.16 -10.28 -8.39
CA GLU A 638 -31.33 -9.80 -7.68
C GLU A 638 -31.52 -10.49 -6.32
N GLY A 639 -32.28 -9.86 -5.43
CA GLY A 639 -32.59 -10.45 -4.12
C GLY A 639 -31.48 -10.28 -3.09
N HIS A 640 -30.64 -9.25 -3.23
CA HIS A 640 -29.61 -8.89 -2.25
C HIS A 640 -30.21 -8.62 -0.87
N GLY A 641 -29.49 -9.06 0.16
CA GLY A 641 -29.81 -8.75 1.55
C GLY A 641 -29.67 -7.25 1.85
N PRO A 642 -30.22 -6.79 2.98
CA PRO A 642 -30.18 -5.38 3.35
C PRO A 642 -28.78 -4.84 3.69
N ASP A 643 -27.79 -5.73 3.80
CA ASP A 643 -26.38 -5.39 3.98
C ASP A 643 -25.69 -4.94 2.70
N MET A 644 -26.26 -5.23 1.52
CA MET A 644 -25.72 -4.80 0.24
C MET A 644 -26.07 -3.33 -0.01
N LEU A 645 -25.11 -2.44 0.24
CA LEU A 645 -25.29 -1.00 0.23
C LEU A 645 -24.57 -0.36 -0.95
N LYS A 646 -25.22 0.63 -1.56
CA LYS A 646 -24.63 1.45 -2.62
C LYS A 646 -23.40 2.22 -2.09
N VAL A 647 -22.34 2.29 -2.88
CA VAL A 647 -21.09 2.99 -2.53
C VAL A 647 -21.26 4.51 -2.59
N ASN A 648 -20.34 5.28 -1.99
CA ASN A 648 -20.56 6.72 -1.79
C ASN A 648 -20.47 7.57 -3.06
N GLU A 649 -19.68 7.17 -4.04
CA GLU A 649 -19.54 7.84 -5.34
C GLU A 649 -20.80 7.70 -6.23
N GLU A 650 -21.76 6.89 -5.78
CA GLU A 650 -22.99 6.56 -6.50
C GLU A 650 -24.22 7.39 -6.09
N PHE A 651 -24.06 8.31 -5.14
CA PHE A 651 -25.10 9.28 -4.79
C PHE A 651 -24.51 10.66 -4.49
N SER A 652 -25.25 11.72 -4.80
CA SER A 652 -24.78 13.11 -4.62
C SER A 652 -24.98 13.65 -3.19
N ALA A 653 -25.90 13.06 -2.44
CA ALA A 653 -26.21 13.42 -1.06
C ALA A 653 -26.68 12.17 -0.32
N THR A 654 -26.58 12.16 1.00
CA THR A 654 -27.07 11.05 1.82
C THR A 654 -28.54 10.75 1.52
N MET A 655 -28.83 9.52 1.12
CA MET A 655 -30.18 9.05 0.78
C MET A 655 -30.69 8.08 1.86
N PRO A 656 -32.02 8.04 2.13
CA PRO A 656 -32.59 6.99 2.96
C PRO A 656 -32.43 5.62 2.30
N TYR A 657 -32.33 4.57 3.12
CA TYR A 657 -32.26 3.20 2.64
C TYR A 657 -33.58 2.81 1.96
N LEU A 658 -33.54 2.71 0.63
CA LEU A 658 -34.64 2.24 -0.21
C LEU A 658 -34.08 1.15 -1.12
N GLN A 659 -34.95 0.22 -1.53
CA GLN A 659 -34.58 -0.78 -2.53
C GLN A 659 -34.20 -0.04 -3.82
N ASP A 660 -32.91 -0.08 -4.17
CA ASP A 660 -32.33 0.62 -5.29
C ASP A 660 -32.01 -0.38 -6.41
N ALA A 661 -32.53 -0.12 -7.62
CA ALA A 661 -32.31 -0.98 -8.79
C ALA A 661 -30.85 -0.93 -9.29
N ASP A 662 -30.07 0.05 -8.85
CA ASP A 662 -28.63 0.16 -9.13
C ASP A 662 -27.78 -0.71 -8.22
N VAL A 663 -28.34 -1.29 -7.16
CA VAL A 663 -27.67 -2.27 -6.30
C VAL A 663 -27.78 -3.65 -6.94
N ARG A 664 -26.91 -3.90 -7.92
CA ARG A 664 -26.81 -5.17 -8.66
C ARG A 664 -25.43 -5.36 -9.26
N ALA A 665 -25.03 -6.61 -9.45
CA ALA A 665 -24.00 -7.05 -10.37
C ALA A 665 -24.61 -7.26 -11.76
N ASP A 666 -23.92 -6.84 -12.82
CA ASP A 666 -24.29 -7.13 -14.21
C ASP A 666 -23.24 -8.02 -14.88
N LEU A 667 -23.67 -9.17 -15.41
CA LEU A 667 -22.85 -10.06 -16.21
C LEU A 667 -22.87 -9.58 -17.66
N THR A 668 -21.75 -9.11 -18.19
CA THR A 668 -21.70 -8.40 -19.49
C THR A 668 -20.74 -9.02 -20.49
N PHE A 669 -21.03 -8.80 -21.77
CA PHE A 669 -20.16 -9.17 -22.89
C PHE A 669 -20.15 -8.09 -23.97
N PHE A 670 -18.97 -7.75 -24.50
CA PHE A 670 -18.82 -6.88 -25.66
C PHE A 670 -17.53 -7.14 -26.45
N GLU A 671 -17.58 -6.88 -27.75
CA GLU A 671 -16.45 -6.99 -28.67
C GLU A 671 -15.65 -5.67 -28.71
N THR A 672 -14.37 -5.76 -29.06
CA THR A 672 -13.48 -4.61 -29.28
C THR A 672 -13.19 -4.42 -30.77
N GLN A 673 -12.85 -3.19 -31.18
CA GLN A 673 -12.58 -2.89 -32.59
C GLN A 673 -11.40 -3.68 -33.17
N GLY A 674 -10.45 -4.09 -32.34
CA GLY A 674 -9.31 -4.92 -32.73
C GLY A 674 -9.65 -6.40 -32.97
N GLY A 675 -10.92 -6.81 -32.90
CA GLY A 675 -11.35 -8.21 -33.01
C GLY A 675 -11.21 -9.01 -31.71
N GLY A 676 -11.02 -8.31 -30.59
CA GLY A 676 -11.02 -8.86 -29.23
C GLY A 676 -12.41 -8.81 -28.61
N ALA A 677 -12.50 -9.13 -27.33
CA ALA A 677 -13.73 -9.08 -26.57
C ALA A 677 -13.47 -9.05 -25.06
N VAL A 678 -14.47 -8.59 -24.31
CA VAL A 678 -14.46 -8.58 -22.85
C VAL A 678 -15.69 -9.29 -22.33
N PHE A 679 -15.50 -10.11 -21.31
CA PHE A 679 -16.56 -10.73 -20.51
C PHE A 679 -16.33 -10.37 -19.05
N SER A 680 -17.39 -9.94 -18.37
CA SER A 680 -17.31 -9.46 -16.99
C SER A 680 -18.38 -10.08 -16.14
N THR A 681 -17.99 -10.56 -14.96
CA THR A 681 -18.89 -11.16 -13.97
C THR A 681 -19.48 -10.11 -13.04
N GLY A 682 -18.67 -9.12 -12.65
CA GLY A 682 -19.07 -8.00 -11.79
C GLY A 682 -19.33 -8.38 -10.34
N SER A 683 -18.65 -9.40 -9.81
CA SER A 683 -18.75 -9.84 -8.42
C SER A 683 -17.50 -10.56 -7.94
N ILE A 684 -17.01 -10.21 -6.74
CA ILE A 684 -15.94 -10.95 -6.06
C ILE A 684 -16.37 -12.41 -5.81
N GLY A 685 -17.64 -12.62 -5.47
CA GLY A 685 -18.21 -13.94 -5.17
C GLY A 685 -18.20 -14.96 -6.31
N TRP A 686 -17.96 -14.54 -7.57
CA TRP A 686 -18.06 -15.42 -8.73
C TRP A 686 -17.14 -16.64 -8.63
N ALA A 687 -15.89 -16.46 -8.22
CA ALA A 687 -14.94 -17.57 -8.06
C ALA A 687 -15.33 -18.54 -6.94
N GLY A 688 -16.01 -18.06 -5.91
CA GLY A 688 -16.58 -18.91 -4.85
C GLY A 688 -17.71 -19.81 -5.33
N ALA A 689 -18.46 -19.38 -6.35
CA ALA A 689 -19.45 -20.22 -7.04
C ALA A 689 -18.79 -21.13 -8.10
N LEU A 690 -17.77 -20.62 -8.79
CA LEU A 690 -16.99 -21.39 -9.77
C LEU A 690 -16.48 -22.71 -9.18
N ALA A 691 -15.93 -22.66 -7.97
CA ALA A 691 -15.28 -23.80 -7.32
C ALA A 691 -16.23 -24.82 -6.67
N THR A 692 -17.56 -24.64 -6.73
CA THR A 692 -18.49 -25.63 -6.18
C THR A 692 -18.61 -26.87 -7.06
N ASP A 693 -19.07 -27.97 -6.47
CA ASP A 693 -19.40 -29.22 -7.18
C ASP A 693 -18.29 -29.73 -8.11
N GLY A 694 -17.02 -29.50 -7.74
CA GLY A 694 -15.86 -29.92 -8.53
C GLY A 694 -15.79 -29.26 -9.92
N PHE A 695 -16.23 -28.00 -10.03
CA PHE A 695 -16.33 -27.24 -11.28
C PHE A 695 -17.39 -27.77 -12.27
N ASP A 696 -18.35 -28.60 -11.83
CA ASP A 696 -19.51 -29.00 -12.62
C ASP A 696 -20.77 -28.24 -12.20
N ASN A 697 -20.78 -26.94 -12.49
CA ASN A 697 -21.89 -26.05 -12.20
C ASN A 697 -22.11 -25.05 -13.36
N ASP A 698 -23.15 -24.22 -13.26
CA ASP A 698 -23.50 -23.25 -14.30
C ASP A 698 -22.45 -22.13 -14.46
N VAL A 699 -21.89 -21.63 -13.36
CA VAL A 699 -20.82 -20.63 -13.31
C VAL A 699 -19.55 -21.14 -14.01
N ALA A 700 -19.14 -22.37 -13.74
CA ALA A 700 -18.01 -23.03 -14.38
C ALA A 700 -18.25 -23.30 -15.86
N ARG A 701 -19.47 -23.70 -16.23
CA ARG A 701 -19.84 -23.89 -17.63
C ARG A 701 -19.78 -22.58 -18.42
N ILE A 702 -20.37 -21.50 -17.90
CA ILE A 702 -20.31 -20.17 -18.53
C ILE A 702 -18.86 -19.70 -18.69
N THR A 703 -18.09 -19.76 -17.60
CA THR A 703 -16.69 -19.31 -17.60
C THR A 703 -15.84 -20.15 -18.58
N GLY A 704 -16.07 -21.47 -18.62
CA GLY A 704 -15.41 -22.40 -19.55
C GLY A 704 -15.77 -22.16 -21.01
N ASN A 705 -17.03 -21.90 -21.31
CA ASN A 705 -17.49 -21.54 -22.65
C ASN A 705 -16.81 -20.24 -23.14
N VAL A 706 -16.75 -19.22 -22.27
CA VAL A 706 -16.09 -17.95 -22.56
C VAL A 706 -14.61 -18.18 -22.81
N LEU A 707 -13.91 -18.87 -21.91
CA LEU A 707 -12.49 -19.16 -22.07
C LEU A 707 -12.21 -19.95 -23.36
N GLY A 708 -13.02 -20.96 -23.66
CA GLY A 708 -12.90 -21.74 -24.88
C GLY A 708 -12.98 -20.88 -26.14
N ARG A 709 -14.00 -20.02 -26.24
CA ARG A 709 -14.15 -19.08 -27.36
C ARG A 709 -13.04 -18.01 -27.37
N PHE A 710 -12.60 -17.55 -26.21
CA PHE A 710 -11.56 -16.52 -26.10
C PHE A 710 -10.16 -17.08 -26.40
N ARG A 711 -9.98 -18.40 -26.36
CA ARG A 711 -8.78 -19.08 -26.85
C ARG A 711 -8.81 -19.38 -28.35
N ASP A 712 -9.97 -19.37 -29.00
CA ASP A 712 -10.04 -19.59 -30.46
C ASP A 712 -9.38 -18.43 -31.24
N PRO A 713 -8.40 -18.67 -32.14
CA PRO A 713 -7.77 -17.61 -32.92
C PRO A 713 -8.73 -16.78 -33.79
N ALA A 714 -9.94 -17.27 -34.09
CA ALA A 714 -10.94 -16.53 -34.85
C ALA A 714 -11.29 -15.19 -34.16
N PRO A 715 -11.14 -14.03 -34.86
CA PRO A 715 -11.47 -12.74 -34.28
C PRO A 715 -12.97 -12.60 -34.02
N PHE A 716 -13.33 -11.72 -33.09
CA PHE A 716 -14.72 -11.30 -32.94
C PHE A 716 -15.06 -10.29 -34.03
N ALA A 717 -16.23 -10.46 -34.65
CA ALA A 717 -16.74 -9.45 -35.57
C ALA A 717 -17.27 -8.27 -34.76
N TRP A 718 -16.85 -7.06 -35.13
CA TRP A 718 -17.49 -5.87 -34.60
C TRP A 718 -18.98 -5.91 -34.96
N PRO A 719 -19.90 -5.74 -33.99
CA PRO A 719 -21.33 -5.81 -34.28
C PRO A 719 -21.69 -4.72 -35.28
N GLN A 720 -22.25 -5.12 -36.41
CA GLN A 720 -22.85 -4.19 -37.36
C GLN A 720 -24.19 -3.77 -36.78
N GLY A 721 -24.27 -2.56 -36.21
CA GLY A 721 -25.47 -2.05 -35.57
C GLY A 721 -25.66 -0.56 -35.85
N GLU A 722 -26.86 -0.24 -36.31
CA GLU A 722 -27.42 1.06 -36.67
C GLU A 722 -27.16 2.11 -35.58
N GLY A 723 -26.47 3.19 -35.95
CA GLY A 723 -26.20 4.32 -35.06
C GLY A 723 -27.41 5.23 -34.84
#